data_AF-A0A7G5N377-F1
#
_entry.id   AF-A0A7G5N377-F1
#
_cell.length_a   1.000
_cell.length_b   1.000
_cell.length_c   1.000
_cell.angle_alpha   90.00
_cell.angle_beta   90.00
_cell.angle_gamma   90.00
#
_symmetry.space_group_name_H-M   'P 1'
#
loop_
_entity.id
_entity.type
_entity.pdbx_description
1 polymer ?
#
loop_
_entity_poly.entity_id
_entity_poly.type
_entity_poly.pdbx_seq_one_letter_code
_entity_poly.pdbx_strand_id
1 'polypeptide(L)'
;MAKGGIPELLNFKQKGKDMNEFIKVPVSEKLAYCFGDPALTLMYTMTTTLLIYFYTNVVGISAGAVGMIMLLSRVFDGFSDVLMGTIIDRTHSKYGKARIWILRLAIPYALAAVLLFTMPPMGDMGKIIYAFVTYNIMNTVVYTAISQPFHALGSLMSRDRRERDVICNIRMVLSITASMIITAFTLPLINKVAKLIDNQQMAWILVTAGYAIVSVFVLINTYCTCTERVQAADANKKEKENTPFWTAFKVTVTNRYFIIALGLMIFYTAYQIIIGTDLTYYCQYVLNDVDLVMPLSAAEKISTIIGIAMLPKLLPKYGKRNLICAGCILGIAGQLLFLLNITSVPLGVATCIMRGFGIAPFYGVQYSLPSDAIEYGHWKTGIRVEGLMFSSMSMGQKAGSGFTSAIMGAILSMAAFDGLKATAAEQTASAISAIKTFYLYVPIAIWVIMFIIAACYKLDKMYDKMMGELISREGKGETEEIPVAANSENQINVAIGRVYGSSGRKIAEEIAKELNCRVYDRQIICLLAEKMGMETSDLEEVQKYLDNYNYGDKEPTFSPYAYPQAGVADDMSAVKMFEEQSRIIKGLAKNAPGVFLGRCANFILGGQEHTYSFFIYADDEYREKEGREYYGGISLAELKEKDEMRNSYYEKFTGMRRDDPKHYDMVVNVSKTGVQGTVSMILDYIRNKEESRSSKGGNE
;
A
#
# COMPACT_ATOMS: atom_id res chain seq x y z
N MET A 1 -17.66 18.39 -29.28
CA MET A 1 -17.62 16.92 -29.14
C MET A 1 -17.25 16.58 -27.71
N ALA A 2 -18.23 16.24 -26.86
CA ALA A 2 -18.02 15.67 -25.53
C ALA A 2 -19.27 14.85 -25.18
N LYS A 3 -19.30 13.59 -25.61
CA LYS A 3 -20.34 12.60 -25.21
C LYS A 3 -19.75 11.64 -24.17
N GLY A 4 -19.21 12.18 -23.08
CA GLY A 4 -18.93 11.38 -21.90
C GLY A 4 -19.75 11.94 -20.74
N GLY A 5 -20.63 11.13 -20.16
CA GLY A 5 -21.42 11.55 -19.00
C GLY A 5 -20.51 11.96 -17.83
N ILE A 6 -21.07 12.64 -16.82
CA ILE A 6 -20.38 12.92 -15.53
C ILE A 6 -19.63 11.67 -14.98
N PRO A 7 -20.17 10.44 -15.09
CA PRO A 7 -19.45 9.22 -14.77
C PRO A 7 -18.15 8.98 -15.54
N GLU A 8 -18.15 9.27 -16.84
CA GLU A 8 -16.98 9.07 -17.70
C GLU A 8 -15.91 10.14 -17.44
N LEU A 9 -16.31 11.38 -17.13
CA LEU A 9 -15.41 12.46 -16.72
C LEU A 9 -14.75 12.19 -15.36
N LEU A 10 -15.48 11.61 -14.41
CA LEU A 10 -14.97 11.25 -13.09
C LEU A 10 -14.07 10.01 -13.11
N ASN A 11 -14.26 9.10 -14.08
CA ASN A 11 -13.44 7.89 -14.26
C ASN A 11 -12.30 8.07 -15.29
N PHE A 12 -12.32 9.17 -16.06
CA PHE A 12 -11.36 9.48 -17.13
C PHE A 12 -9.90 9.49 -16.63
N LYS A 13 -9.66 9.83 -15.35
CA LYS A 13 -8.30 9.87 -14.78
C LYS A 13 -7.71 8.50 -14.42
N GLN A 14 -8.48 7.40 -14.48
CA GLN A 14 -7.91 6.04 -14.44
C GLN A 14 -7.59 5.50 -15.84
N LYS A 15 -8.23 6.03 -16.91
CA LYS A 15 -7.92 5.65 -18.29
C LYS A 15 -6.47 6.07 -18.61
N GLY A 16 -5.60 5.09 -18.84
CA GLY A 16 -4.19 5.29 -19.21
C GLY A 16 -3.19 5.19 -18.06
N LYS A 17 -3.61 4.82 -16.85
CA LYS A 17 -2.70 4.49 -15.75
C LYS A 17 -2.42 2.99 -15.71
N ASP A 18 -1.19 2.64 -15.33
CA ASP A 18 -0.81 1.24 -15.12
C ASP A 18 -1.51 0.68 -13.88
N MET A 19 -2.23 -0.43 -14.10
CA MET A 19 -3.07 -1.13 -13.13
C MET A 19 -2.36 -2.33 -12.50
N ASN A 20 -1.08 -2.56 -12.81
CA ASN A 20 -0.30 -3.61 -12.16
C ASN A 20 -0.25 -3.39 -10.64
N GLU A 21 -0.67 -4.40 -9.88
CA GLU A 21 -0.78 -4.34 -8.43
C GLU A 21 0.57 -4.21 -7.72
N PHE A 22 1.67 -4.60 -8.39
CA PHE A 22 3.04 -4.55 -7.87
C PHE A 22 3.85 -3.36 -8.41
N ILE A 23 3.23 -2.46 -9.18
CA ILE A 23 3.94 -1.29 -9.68
C ILE A 23 4.40 -0.39 -8.53
N LYS A 24 5.58 0.19 -8.71
CA LYS A 24 6.04 1.33 -7.92
C LYS A 24 5.05 2.47 -8.05
N VAL A 25 4.45 2.89 -6.94
CA VAL A 25 3.40 3.91 -6.96
C VAL A 25 4.02 5.25 -7.41
N PRO A 26 3.44 5.93 -8.40
CA PRO A 26 3.94 7.22 -8.86
C PRO A 26 4.01 8.24 -7.71
N VAL A 27 5.05 9.07 -7.70
CA VAL A 27 5.28 10.07 -6.62
C VAL A 27 4.07 11.00 -6.43
N SER A 28 3.40 11.39 -7.52
CA SER A 28 2.19 12.21 -7.47
C SER A 28 1.05 11.53 -6.70
N GLU A 29 0.85 10.23 -6.87
CA GLU A 29 -0.16 9.46 -6.12
C GLU A 29 0.24 9.28 -4.67
N LYS A 30 1.53 8.98 -4.41
CA LYS A 30 2.05 8.89 -3.04
C LYS A 30 1.80 10.19 -2.28
N LEU A 31 2.18 11.33 -2.86
CA LEU A 31 2.00 12.63 -2.23
C LEU A 31 0.52 12.99 -2.07
N ALA A 32 -0.31 12.79 -3.09
CA ALA A 32 -1.75 13.08 -2.96
C ALA A 32 -2.40 12.27 -1.84
N TYR A 33 -2.08 10.98 -1.73
CA TYR A 33 -2.54 10.14 -0.62
C TYR A 33 -1.99 10.65 0.72
N CYS A 34 -0.68 10.86 0.83
CA CYS A 34 -0.05 11.25 2.09
C CYS A 34 -0.49 12.63 2.59
N PHE A 35 -0.79 13.59 1.69
CA PHE A 35 -1.35 14.90 2.04
C PHE A 35 -2.86 14.84 2.40
N GLY A 36 -3.58 13.81 1.95
CA GLY A 36 -4.98 13.59 2.33
C GLY A 36 -5.18 13.33 3.83
N ASP A 37 -4.20 12.70 4.48
CA ASP A 37 -4.29 12.34 5.90
C ASP A 37 -4.24 13.56 6.84
N PRO A 38 -3.32 14.52 6.66
CA PRO A 38 -3.39 15.82 7.32
C PRO A 38 -4.74 16.52 7.24
N ALA A 39 -5.45 16.47 6.10
CA ALA A 39 -6.76 17.12 5.97
C ALA A 39 -7.83 16.49 6.86
N LEU A 40 -7.75 15.17 7.07
CA LEU A 40 -8.62 14.45 8.01
C LEU A 40 -8.20 14.68 9.46
N THR A 41 -6.89 14.56 9.72
CA THR A 41 -6.28 14.76 11.03
C THR A 41 -6.54 16.17 11.55
N LEU A 42 -6.68 17.16 10.66
CA LEU A 42 -6.89 18.54 11.04
C LEU A 42 -8.18 18.77 11.83
N MET A 43 -9.33 18.36 11.27
CA MET A 43 -10.61 18.53 11.98
C MET A 43 -10.70 17.58 13.17
N TYR A 44 -10.12 16.38 13.07
CA TYR A 44 -10.07 15.44 14.19
C TYR A 44 -9.32 16.03 15.39
N THR A 45 -8.16 16.64 15.15
CA THR A 45 -7.37 17.30 16.21
C THR A 45 -8.18 18.44 16.83
N MET A 46 -8.81 19.31 16.03
CA MET A 46 -9.66 20.39 16.58
C MET A 46 -10.83 19.86 17.42
N THR A 47 -11.50 18.79 16.95
CA THR A 47 -12.64 18.17 17.63
C THR A 47 -12.24 17.52 18.95
N THR A 48 -11.02 16.98 19.04
CA THR A 48 -10.54 16.28 20.23
C THR A 48 -9.90 17.21 21.26
N THR A 49 -9.14 18.23 20.84
CA THR A 49 -8.39 19.09 21.76
C THR A 49 -9.05 20.42 22.07
N LEU A 50 -9.80 21.01 21.12
CA LEU A 50 -10.32 22.37 21.25
C LEU A 50 -11.84 22.43 21.47
N LEU A 51 -12.57 21.37 21.13
CA LEU A 51 -14.03 21.37 21.24
C LEU A 51 -14.53 21.51 22.68
N ILE A 52 -13.85 20.87 23.64
CA ILE A 52 -14.20 21.01 25.08
C ILE A 52 -14.15 22.48 25.46
N TYR A 53 -13.04 23.16 25.15
CA TYR A 53 -12.86 24.59 25.41
C TYR A 53 -13.96 25.43 24.75
N PHE A 54 -14.31 25.14 23.49
CA PHE A 54 -15.39 25.84 22.81
C PHE A 54 -16.73 25.68 23.55
N TYR A 55 -17.10 24.47 23.95
CA TYR A 55 -18.36 24.23 24.66
C TYR A 55 -18.38 24.82 26.07
N THR A 56 -17.29 24.74 26.81
CA THR A 56 -17.25 25.24 28.19
C THR A 56 -17.03 26.75 28.26
N ASN A 57 -16.05 27.29 27.52
CA ASN A 57 -15.57 28.66 27.68
C ASN A 57 -16.21 29.66 26.70
N VAL A 58 -16.80 29.20 25.59
CA VAL A 58 -17.44 30.08 24.59
C VAL A 58 -18.96 29.95 24.64
N VAL A 59 -19.47 28.72 24.63
CA VAL A 59 -20.91 28.44 24.61
C VAL A 59 -21.55 28.44 26.01
N GLY A 60 -20.76 28.08 27.03
CA GLY A 60 -21.19 28.03 28.43
C GLY A 60 -21.93 26.74 28.83
N ILE A 61 -21.63 25.60 28.19
CA ILE A 61 -22.12 24.29 28.64
C ILE A 61 -21.27 23.83 29.83
N SER A 62 -21.89 23.22 30.84
CA SER A 62 -21.14 22.69 31.98
C SER A 62 -20.14 21.59 31.55
N ALA A 63 -18.94 21.60 32.15
CA ALA A 63 -17.90 20.62 31.82
C ALA A 63 -18.37 19.16 32.02
N GLY A 64 -19.20 18.92 33.04
CA GLY A 64 -19.79 17.59 33.29
C GLY A 64 -20.71 17.12 32.16
N ALA A 65 -21.55 18.02 31.62
CA ALA A 65 -22.42 17.68 30.48
C ALA A 65 -21.60 17.43 29.21
N VAL A 66 -20.57 18.24 28.94
CA VAL A 66 -19.65 18.04 27.81
C VAL A 66 -18.91 16.71 27.93
N GLY A 67 -18.40 16.38 29.13
CA GLY A 67 -17.75 15.09 29.39
C GLY A 67 -18.68 13.90 29.14
N MET A 68 -19.95 13.99 29.55
CA MET A 68 -20.96 12.95 29.30
C MET A 68 -21.28 12.80 27.80
N ILE A 69 -21.40 13.91 27.06
CA ILE A 69 -21.58 13.89 25.60
C ILE A 69 -20.42 13.12 24.96
N MET A 70 -19.18 13.50 25.29
CA MET A 70 -18.00 12.86 24.70
C MET A 70 -17.92 11.37 25.07
N LEU A 71 -18.23 11.00 26.31
CA LEU A 71 -18.20 9.61 26.74
C LEU A 71 -19.23 8.75 26.00
N LEU A 72 -20.48 9.20 25.90
CA LEU A 72 -21.53 8.49 25.17
C LEU A 72 -21.20 8.40 23.68
N SER A 73 -20.71 9.48 23.08
CA SER A 73 -20.33 9.50 21.67
C SER A 73 -19.19 8.55 21.32
N ARG A 74 -18.23 8.32 22.23
CA ARG A 74 -17.15 7.35 22.02
C ARG A 74 -17.64 5.92 21.88
N VAL A 75 -18.75 5.56 22.55
CA VAL A 75 -19.37 4.24 22.37
C VAL A 75 -19.93 4.12 20.95
N PHE A 76 -20.66 5.13 20.48
CA PHE A 76 -21.18 5.14 19.11
C PHE A 76 -20.07 5.11 18.06
N ASP A 77 -18.96 5.81 18.30
CA ASP A 77 -17.80 5.82 17.40
C ASP A 77 -17.20 4.42 17.16
N GLY A 78 -17.19 3.56 18.18
CA GLY A 78 -16.68 2.20 18.05
C GLY A 78 -17.57 1.34 17.16
N PHE A 79 -18.90 1.47 17.31
CA PHE A 79 -19.87 0.77 16.47
C PHE A 79 -19.85 1.28 15.03
N SER A 80 -19.73 2.60 14.83
CA SER A 80 -19.69 3.18 13.49
C SER A 80 -18.45 2.77 12.71
N ASP A 81 -17.29 2.62 13.35
CA ASP A 81 -16.07 2.12 12.71
C ASP A 81 -16.28 0.70 12.14
N VAL A 82 -16.76 -0.24 12.96
CA VAL A 82 -17.01 -1.64 12.54
C VAL A 82 -18.05 -1.71 11.41
N LEU A 83 -19.13 -0.95 11.54
CA LEU A 83 -20.18 -0.85 10.53
C LEU A 83 -19.62 -0.32 9.21
N MET A 84 -18.83 0.77 9.26
CA MET A 84 -18.23 1.35 8.08
C MET A 84 -17.22 0.43 7.41
N GLY A 85 -16.41 -0.31 8.19
CA GLY A 85 -15.52 -1.34 7.65
C GLY A 85 -16.28 -2.39 6.83
N THR A 86 -17.42 -2.85 7.35
CA THR A 86 -18.30 -3.80 6.65
C THR A 86 -18.94 -3.20 5.40
N ILE A 87 -19.32 -1.92 5.46
CA ILE A 87 -19.88 -1.19 4.30
C ILE A 87 -18.83 -1.06 3.18
N ILE A 88 -17.58 -0.73 3.53
CA ILE A 88 -16.46 -0.65 2.58
C ILE A 88 -16.27 -2.00 1.92
N ASP A 89 -16.26 -3.10 2.70
CA ASP A 89 -16.10 -4.45 2.17
C ASP A 89 -17.21 -4.87 1.20
N ARG A 90 -18.42 -4.31 1.34
CA ARG A 90 -19.55 -4.56 0.42
C ARG A 90 -19.70 -3.53 -0.70
N THR A 91 -18.85 -2.50 -0.75
CA THR A 91 -19.00 -1.41 -1.72
C THR A 91 -18.49 -1.85 -3.10
N HIS A 92 -19.42 -2.03 -4.03
CA HIS A 92 -19.14 -2.29 -5.44
C HIS A 92 -19.39 -1.01 -6.25
N SER A 93 -18.33 -0.36 -6.72
CA SER A 93 -18.46 0.88 -7.48
C SER A 93 -17.47 0.95 -8.64
N LYS A 94 -17.92 1.50 -9.77
CA LYS A 94 -17.08 1.77 -10.94
C LYS A 94 -15.97 2.80 -10.69
N TYR A 95 -16.01 3.50 -9.55
CA TYR A 95 -15.05 4.55 -9.16
C TYR A 95 -14.05 4.10 -8.08
N GLY A 96 -14.03 2.80 -7.75
CA GLY A 96 -13.25 2.24 -6.65
C GLY A 96 -14.08 1.99 -5.39
N LYS A 97 -13.62 1.03 -4.59
CA LYS A 97 -14.21 0.56 -3.32
C LYS A 97 -14.11 1.62 -2.23
N ALA A 98 -12.95 2.28 -2.10
CA ALA A 98 -12.66 3.23 -1.02
C ALA A 98 -12.81 4.70 -1.47
N ARG A 99 -12.34 5.03 -2.68
CA ARG A 99 -12.31 6.39 -3.23
C ARG A 99 -13.68 7.03 -3.36
N ILE A 100 -14.71 6.25 -3.68
CA ILE A 100 -16.08 6.76 -3.85
C ILE A 100 -16.61 7.42 -2.56
N TRP A 101 -16.23 6.90 -1.40
CA TRP A 101 -16.64 7.44 -0.11
C TRP A 101 -15.95 8.77 0.20
N ILE A 102 -14.67 8.89 -0.17
CA ILE A 102 -13.92 10.15 -0.05
C ILE A 102 -14.59 11.26 -0.87
N LEU A 103 -14.99 10.97 -2.11
CA LEU A 103 -15.67 11.95 -2.96
C LEU A 103 -17.04 12.36 -2.42
N ARG A 104 -17.87 11.38 -2.06
CA ARG A 104 -19.26 11.62 -1.63
C ARG A 104 -19.34 12.40 -0.33
N LEU A 105 -18.37 12.21 0.56
CA LEU A 105 -18.40 12.76 1.92
C LEU A 105 -17.49 13.98 2.12
N ALA A 106 -16.68 14.38 1.13
CA ALA A 106 -15.85 15.58 1.24
C ALA A 106 -16.67 16.84 1.59
N ILE A 107 -17.76 17.12 0.87
CA ILE A 107 -18.63 18.28 1.14
C ILE A 107 -19.42 18.11 2.45
N PRO A 108 -20.13 16.97 2.69
CA PRO A 108 -20.77 16.71 3.99
C PRO A 108 -19.84 16.88 5.19
N TYR A 109 -18.57 16.50 5.05
CA TYR A 109 -17.55 16.66 6.10
C TYR A 109 -17.28 18.12 6.44
N ALA A 110 -17.15 19.00 5.43
CA ALA A 110 -17.00 20.42 5.66
C ALA A 110 -18.24 21.06 6.31
N LEU A 111 -19.44 20.68 5.85
CA LEU A 111 -20.69 21.19 6.42
C LEU A 111 -20.87 20.74 7.87
N ALA A 112 -20.60 19.47 8.17
CA ALA A 112 -20.68 18.93 9.52
C ALA A 112 -19.66 19.59 10.47
N ALA A 113 -18.44 19.88 9.97
CA ALA A 113 -17.43 20.59 10.75
C ALA A 113 -17.87 22.01 11.12
N VAL A 114 -18.44 22.77 10.18
CA VAL A 114 -18.96 24.11 10.44
C VAL A 114 -20.16 24.07 11.39
N LEU A 115 -21.05 23.10 11.21
CA LEU A 115 -22.22 22.89 12.07
C LEU A 115 -21.80 22.61 13.52
N LEU A 116 -20.74 21.81 13.73
CA LEU A 116 -20.24 21.46 15.06
C LEU A 116 -19.82 22.68 15.90
N PHE A 117 -19.23 23.70 15.26
CA PHE A 117 -18.79 24.93 15.91
C PHE A 117 -19.82 26.07 15.81
N THR A 118 -21.00 25.80 15.25
CA THR A 118 -22.10 26.78 15.16
C THR A 118 -23.12 26.49 16.25
N MET A 119 -23.08 27.23 17.36
CA MET A 119 -24.12 27.10 18.39
C MET A 119 -25.23 28.15 18.21
N PRO A 120 -26.46 27.77 17.80
CA PRO A 120 -27.58 28.70 17.78
C PRO A 120 -27.98 29.13 19.20
N PRO A 121 -28.57 30.33 19.38
CA PRO A 121 -29.07 30.78 20.67
C PRO A 121 -30.24 29.88 21.12
N MET A 122 -29.95 28.99 22.08
CA MET A 122 -30.90 28.03 22.64
C MET A 122 -30.72 27.98 24.16
N GLY A 123 -31.74 27.50 24.89
CA GLY A 123 -31.62 27.21 26.32
C GLY A 123 -30.63 26.07 26.60
N ASP A 124 -30.23 25.90 27.87
CA ASP A 124 -29.13 24.99 28.25
C ASP A 124 -29.35 23.54 27.81
N MET A 125 -30.57 23.02 27.95
CA MET A 125 -30.91 21.67 27.47
C MET A 125 -30.84 21.57 25.93
N GLY A 126 -31.25 22.64 25.22
CA GLY A 126 -31.15 22.72 23.76
C GLY A 126 -29.70 22.71 23.28
N LYS A 127 -28.82 23.44 23.99
CA LYS A 127 -27.37 23.43 23.73
C LYS A 127 -26.77 22.03 23.89
N ILE A 128 -27.12 21.30 24.96
CA ILE A 128 -26.64 19.93 25.21
C ILE A 128 -27.09 18.99 24.09
N ILE A 129 -28.38 19.01 23.72
CA ILE A 129 -28.91 18.15 22.65
C ILE A 129 -28.24 18.48 21.32
N TYR A 130 -28.11 19.78 20.99
CA TYR A 130 -27.46 20.22 19.76
C TYR A 130 -26.00 19.78 19.70
N ALA A 131 -25.23 19.96 20.78
CA ALA A 131 -23.84 19.53 20.88
C ALA A 131 -23.71 18.01 20.70
N PHE A 132 -24.58 17.23 21.34
CA PHE A 132 -24.60 15.77 21.17
C PHE A 132 -24.88 15.34 19.72
N VAL A 133 -25.90 15.92 19.08
CA VAL A 133 -26.28 15.57 17.70
C VAL A 133 -25.19 15.97 16.72
N THR A 134 -24.70 17.22 16.78
CA THR A 134 -23.67 17.70 15.85
C THR A 134 -22.34 17.00 16.02
N TYR A 135 -21.94 16.67 17.25
CA TYR A 135 -20.75 15.86 17.51
C TYR A 135 -20.84 14.50 16.83
N ASN A 136 -21.96 13.78 17.02
CA ASN A 136 -22.12 12.46 16.42
C ASN A 136 -22.23 12.52 14.89
N ILE A 137 -22.89 13.54 14.32
CA ILE A 137 -22.92 13.72 12.87
C ILE A 137 -21.49 13.90 12.33
N MET A 138 -20.72 14.79 12.94
CA MET A 138 -19.35 15.09 12.48
C MET A 138 -18.39 13.92 12.72
N ASN A 139 -18.28 13.43 13.95
CA ASN A 139 -17.25 12.46 14.36
C ASN A 139 -17.68 11.01 14.11
N THR A 140 -18.85 10.63 14.61
CA THR A 140 -19.35 9.25 14.55
C THR A 140 -19.70 8.83 13.13
N VAL A 141 -20.38 9.70 12.39
CA VAL A 141 -20.90 9.37 11.05
C VAL A 141 -19.93 9.81 9.96
N VAL A 142 -19.73 11.13 9.79
CA VAL A 142 -19.06 11.65 8.60
C VAL A 142 -17.55 11.42 8.63
N TYR A 143 -16.88 11.71 9.75
CA TYR A 143 -15.44 11.49 9.90
C TYR A 143 -15.09 10.00 9.79
N THR A 144 -15.86 9.12 10.42
CA THR A 144 -15.67 7.66 10.29
C THR A 144 -15.87 7.19 8.85
N ALA A 145 -16.93 7.66 8.19
CA ALA A 145 -17.24 7.26 6.82
C ALA A 145 -16.27 7.79 5.76
N ILE A 146 -15.39 8.75 6.10
CA ILE A 146 -14.29 9.19 5.23
C ILE A 146 -12.92 8.65 5.64
N SER A 147 -12.63 8.55 6.94
CA SER A 147 -11.33 8.10 7.45
C SER A 147 -11.10 6.61 7.27
N GLN A 148 -12.10 5.75 7.48
CA GLN A 148 -11.93 4.30 7.30
C GLN A 148 -11.63 3.93 5.85
N PRO A 149 -12.38 4.42 4.83
CA PRO A 149 -12.01 4.18 3.43
C PRO A 149 -10.65 4.79 3.08
N PHE A 150 -10.31 5.95 3.62
CA PHE A 150 -9.01 6.58 3.38
C PHE A 150 -7.85 5.73 3.94
N HIS A 151 -7.99 5.13 5.12
CA HIS A 151 -6.97 4.22 5.65
C HIS A 151 -6.89 2.92 4.83
N ALA A 152 -8.03 2.34 4.44
CA ALA A 152 -8.06 1.15 3.59
C ALA A 152 -7.42 1.41 2.22
N LEU A 153 -7.60 2.61 1.64
CA LEU A 153 -7.04 3.00 0.34
C LEU A 153 -5.52 2.81 0.27
N GLY A 154 -4.79 3.02 1.37
CA GLY A 154 -3.33 2.81 1.39
C GLY A 154 -2.92 1.38 1.04
N SER A 155 -3.73 0.39 1.44
CA SER A 155 -3.52 -1.02 1.08
C SER A 155 -4.00 -1.37 -0.34
N LEU A 156 -4.91 -0.57 -0.90
CA LEU A 156 -5.48 -0.77 -2.23
C LEU A 156 -4.64 -0.14 -3.36
N MET A 157 -3.68 0.72 -3.03
CA MET A 157 -2.84 1.42 -4.01
C MET A 157 -1.70 0.55 -4.59
N SER A 158 -1.23 -0.46 -3.85
CA SER A 158 -0.18 -1.40 -4.25
C SER A 158 -0.22 -2.65 -3.35
N ARG A 159 0.18 -3.82 -3.84
CA ARG A 159 0.48 -5.03 -3.05
C ARG A 159 1.92 -5.08 -2.54
N ASP A 160 2.82 -4.27 -3.08
CA ASP A 160 4.22 -4.23 -2.67
C ASP A 160 4.34 -3.68 -1.24
N ARG A 161 4.98 -4.47 -0.38
CA ARG A 161 5.16 -4.16 1.04
C ARG A 161 6.06 -2.95 1.27
N ARG A 162 7.15 -2.81 0.51
CA ARG A 162 8.10 -1.69 0.65
C ARG A 162 7.42 -0.39 0.24
N GLU A 163 6.65 -0.42 -0.84
CA GLU A 163 5.87 0.72 -1.31
C GLU A 163 4.79 1.12 -0.30
N ARG A 164 4.04 0.16 0.26
CA ARG A 164 3.09 0.39 1.36
C ARG A 164 3.77 1.00 2.59
N ASP A 165 4.93 0.48 2.99
CA ASP A 165 5.70 0.99 4.14
C ASP A 165 6.19 2.42 3.89
N VAL A 166 6.70 2.73 2.70
CA VAL A 166 7.13 4.10 2.32
C VAL A 166 5.95 5.07 2.32
N ILE A 167 4.81 4.69 1.73
CA ILE A 167 3.60 5.50 1.72
C ILE A 167 3.12 5.75 3.15
N CYS A 168 3.07 4.71 3.98
CA CYS A 168 2.64 4.83 5.37
C CYS A 168 3.59 5.75 6.16
N ASN A 169 4.91 5.62 6.00
CA ASN A 169 5.88 6.47 6.70
C ASN A 169 5.76 7.95 6.30
N ILE A 170 5.66 8.26 4.99
CA ILE A 170 5.50 9.64 4.51
C ILE A 170 4.19 10.22 5.06
N ARG A 171 3.09 9.47 4.97
CA ARG A 171 1.79 9.86 5.53
C ARG A 171 1.90 10.18 7.02
N MET A 172 2.59 9.34 7.80
CA MET A 172 2.73 9.51 9.24
C MET A 172 3.50 10.76 9.63
N VAL A 173 4.60 11.04 8.93
CA VAL A 173 5.37 12.28 9.14
C VAL A 173 4.50 13.51 8.89
N LEU A 174 3.74 13.52 7.78
CA LEU A 174 2.85 14.64 7.47
C LEU A 174 1.70 14.78 8.49
N SER A 175 1.11 13.66 8.90
CA SER A 175 -0.01 13.62 9.86
C SER A 175 0.35 14.23 11.20
N ILE A 176 1.45 13.77 11.82
CA ILE A 176 1.88 14.27 13.13
C ILE A 176 2.36 15.72 13.06
N THR A 177 3.03 16.10 11.96
CA THR A 177 3.48 17.48 11.72
C THR A 177 2.29 18.43 11.58
N ALA A 178 1.28 18.04 10.81
CA ALA A 178 0.05 18.79 10.67
C ALA A 178 -0.65 18.96 12.02
N SER A 179 -0.85 17.86 12.76
CA SER A 179 -1.46 17.90 14.10
C SER A 179 -0.74 18.87 15.04
N MET A 180 0.60 18.86 15.07
CA MET A 180 1.39 19.80 15.87
C MET A 180 1.18 21.26 15.46
N ILE A 181 1.21 21.57 14.16
CA ILE A 181 1.01 22.92 13.64
C ILE A 181 -0.39 23.42 14.03
N ILE A 182 -1.41 22.59 13.86
CA ILE A 182 -2.80 22.97 14.13
C ILE A 182 -2.99 23.25 15.62
N THR A 183 -2.55 22.34 16.49
CA THR A 183 -2.66 22.55 17.94
C THR A 183 -1.92 23.81 18.40
N ALA A 184 -0.76 24.12 17.81
CA ALA A 184 0.02 25.30 18.17
C ALA A 184 -0.58 26.63 17.66
N PHE A 185 -1.11 26.66 16.43
CA PHE A 185 -1.48 27.92 15.75
C PHE A 185 -2.98 28.22 15.74
N THR A 186 -3.86 27.22 15.90
CA THR A 186 -5.31 27.42 15.75
C THR A 186 -5.90 28.36 16.79
N LEU A 187 -5.61 28.17 18.09
CA LEU A 187 -6.17 29.06 19.12
C LEU A 187 -5.64 30.50 19.02
N PRO A 188 -4.33 30.76 18.80
CA PRO A 188 -3.84 32.10 18.49
C PRO A 188 -4.50 32.73 17.25
N LEU A 189 -4.73 31.95 16.20
CA LEU A 189 -5.41 32.42 14.99
C LEU A 189 -6.86 32.83 15.29
N ILE A 190 -7.61 32.00 16.01
CA ILE A 190 -8.99 32.29 16.42
C ILE A 190 -9.04 33.56 17.27
N ASN A 191 -8.13 33.71 18.24
CA ASN A 191 -8.09 34.89 19.10
C ASN A 191 -7.78 36.18 18.31
N LYS A 192 -6.92 36.11 17.28
CA LYS A 192 -6.67 37.24 16.37
C LYS A 192 -7.91 37.59 15.55
N VAL A 193 -8.58 36.59 14.97
CA VAL A 193 -9.81 36.81 14.19
C VAL A 193 -10.94 37.34 15.08
N ALA A 194 -11.06 36.83 16.32
CA ALA A 194 -12.03 37.30 17.29
C ALA A 194 -11.84 38.79 17.62
N LYS A 195 -10.59 39.25 17.78
CA LYS A 195 -10.28 40.67 17.99
C LYS A 195 -10.62 41.56 16.79
N LEU A 196 -10.51 41.03 15.56
CA LEU A 196 -10.83 41.79 14.34
C LEU A 196 -12.33 41.95 14.10
N ILE A 197 -13.12 40.95 14.50
CA ILE A 197 -14.57 40.87 14.23
C ILE A 197 -15.41 41.22 15.47
N ASP A 198 -14.76 41.36 16.64
CA ASP A 198 -15.38 41.55 17.95
C ASP A 198 -16.44 40.49 18.30
N ASN A 199 -16.26 39.27 17.77
CA ASN A 199 -17.18 38.16 17.99
C ASN A 199 -16.40 36.85 18.06
N GLN A 200 -16.22 36.36 19.30
CA GLN A 200 -15.46 35.15 19.58
C GLN A 200 -16.09 33.92 18.92
N GLN A 201 -17.40 33.74 19.01
CA GLN A 201 -18.08 32.59 18.42
C GLN A 201 -17.98 32.58 16.89
N MET A 202 -18.19 33.74 16.23
CA MET A 202 -18.04 33.84 14.78
C MET A 202 -16.60 33.58 14.32
N ALA A 203 -15.59 33.94 15.13
CA ALA A 203 -14.20 33.63 14.82
C ALA A 203 -13.92 32.12 14.78
N TRP A 204 -14.48 31.34 15.72
CA TRP A 204 -14.41 29.87 15.70
C TRP A 204 -15.03 29.30 14.43
N ILE A 205 -16.20 29.81 14.04
CA ILE A 205 -16.92 29.37 12.83
C ILE A 205 -16.10 29.68 11.56
N LEU A 206 -15.57 30.90 11.43
CA LEU A 206 -14.83 31.32 10.24
C LEU A 206 -13.50 30.59 10.07
N VAL A 207 -12.73 30.40 11.16
CA VAL A 207 -11.48 29.64 11.10
C VAL A 207 -11.75 28.18 10.75
N THR A 208 -12.76 27.58 11.36
CA THR A 208 -13.18 26.20 11.06
C THR A 208 -13.64 26.07 9.60
N ALA A 209 -14.43 27.03 9.10
CA ALA A 209 -14.87 27.04 7.71
C ALA A 209 -13.69 27.15 6.73
N GLY A 210 -12.70 28.00 7.01
CA GLY A 210 -11.49 28.11 6.20
C GLY A 210 -10.72 26.79 6.11
N TYR A 211 -10.51 26.13 7.26
CA TYR A 211 -9.87 24.83 7.29
C TYR A 211 -10.70 23.71 6.63
N ALA A 212 -12.02 23.74 6.78
CA ALA A 212 -12.93 22.79 6.14
C ALA A 212 -12.86 22.90 4.60
N ILE A 213 -12.83 24.12 4.07
CA ILE A 213 -12.67 24.38 2.63
C ILE A 213 -11.34 23.81 2.11
N VAL A 214 -10.22 24.08 2.81
CA VAL A 214 -8.91 23.53 2.45
C VAL A 214 -8.95 21.99 2.46
N SER A 215 -9.59 21.40 3.48
CA SER A 215 -9.72 19.95 3.60
C SER A 215 -10.49 19.34 2.43
N VAL A 216 -11.58 19.98 1.97
CA VAL A 216 -12.36 19.54 0.80
C VAL A 216 -11.49 19.49 -0.45
N PHE A 217 -10.71 20.55 -0.74
CA PHE A 217 -9.85 20.58 -1.92
C PHE A 217 -8.80 19.46 -1.89
N VAL A 218 -8.19 19.22 -0.73
CA VAL A 218 -7.19 18.15 -0.56
C VAL A 218 -7.83 16.76 -0.71
N LEU A 219 -9.03 16.54 -0.17
CA LEU A 219 -9.74 15.26 -0.28
C LEU A 219 -10.21 14.99 -1.73
N ILE A 220 -10.69 16.03 -2.44
CA ILE A 220 -11.01 15.92 -3.86
C ILE A 220 -9.76 15.63 -4.70
N ASN A 221 -8.63 16.27 -4.37
CA ASN A 221 -7.35 15.99 -5.03
C ASN A 221 -6.89 14.54 -4.77
N THR A 222 -7.07 14.04 -3.55
CA THR A 222 -6.81 12.64 -3.18
C THR A 222 -7.64 11.70 -4.05
N TYR A 223 -8.95 11.95 -4.15
CA TYR A 223 -9.84 11.18 -5.02
C TYR A 223 -9.37 11.20 -6.48
N CYS A 224 -9.06 12.39 -7.02
CA CYS A 224 -8.71 12.54 -8.44
C CYS A 224 -7.37 11.90 -8.80
N THR A 225 -6.43 11.85 -7.87
CA THR A 225 -5.04 11.47 -8.14
C THR A 225 -4.75 10.02 -7.76
N CYS A 226 -5.28 9.53 -6.64
CA CYS A 226 -5.02 8.16 -6.20
C CYS A 226 -5.73 7.14 -7.09
N THR A 227 -5.06 6.01 -7.34
CA THR A 227 -5.62 4.91 -8.12
C THR A 227 -5.70 3.66 -7.26
N GLU A 228 -6.87 3.04 -7.18
CA GLU A 228 -7.01 1.71 -6.60
C GLU A 228 -6.55 0.69 -7.64
N ARG A 229 -5.46 -0.02 -7.35
CA ARG A 229 -4.87 -1.04 -8.24
C ARG A 229 -5.18 -2.44 -7.78
N VAL A 230 -5.17 -2.65 -6.46
CA VAL A 230 -5.54 -3.92 -5.85
C VAL A 230 -7.05 -4.03 -5.92
N GLN A 231 -7.54 -4.75 -6.91
CA GLN A 231 -8.93 -5.17 -6.95
C GLN A 231 -8.97 -6.57 -6.36
N ALA A 232 -9.90 -6.84 -5.43
CA ALA A 232 -10.26 -8.22 -5.15
C ALA A 232 -10.57 -8.88 -6.50
N ALA A 233 -10.04 -10.08 -6.74
CA ALA A 233 -9.94 -10.76 -8.04
C ALA A 233 -11.28 -11.09 -8.74
N ASP A 234 -12.38 -10.42 -8.41
CA ASP A 234 -13.74 -10.86 -8.67
C ASP A 234 -14.59 -9.84 -9.46
N ALA A 235 -13.98 -9.03 -10.33
CA ALA A 235 -14.76 -8.30 -11.34
C ALA A 235 -15.48 -9.25 -12.32
N ASN A 236 -15.03 -10.50 -12.44
CA ASN A 236 -15.59 -11.53 -13.33
C ASN A 236 -16.36 -12.66 -12.62
N LYS A 237 -16.30 -12.81 -11.28
CA LYS A 237 -17.08 -13.81 -10.53
C LYS A 237 -18.32 -13.17 -9.90
N LYS A 238 -19.38 -13.04 -10.69
CA LYS A 238 -20.69 -12.53 -10.24
C LYS A 238 -21.40 -13.37 -9.16
N GLU A 239 -20.83 -14.47 -8.68
CA GLU A 239 -21.57 -15.44 -7.83
C GLU A 239 -20.93 -15.82 -6.48
N LYS A 240 -19.77 -15.29 -6.08
CA LYS A 240 -19.25 -15.51 -4.72
C LYS A 240 -18.80 -14.21 -4.06
N GLU A 241 -19.06 -14.12 -2.76
CA GLU A 241 -18.63 -13.07 -1.81
C GLU A 241 -19.64 -11.96 -1.43
N ASN A 242 -20.80 -12.35 -0.91
CA ASN A 242 -21.26 -11.71 0.33
C ASN A 242 -20.79 -12.56 1.50
N THR A 243 -19.50 -12.51 1.84
CA THR A 243 -19.01 -13.18 3.06
C THR A 243 -19.85 -12.66 4.24
N PRO A 244 -20.61 -13.52 4.93
CA PRO A 244 -21.48 -13.07 6.01
C PRO A 244 -20.66 -12.32 7.05
N PHE A 245 -21.24 -11.27 7.65
CA PHE A 245 -20.54 -10.44 8.64
C PHE A 245 -19.89 -11.30 9.74
N TRP A 246 -20.62 -12.30 10.25
CA TRP A 246 -20.12 -13.21 11.27
C TRP A 246 -18.94 -14.06 10.80
N THR A 247 -18.88 -14.43 9.53
CA THR A 247 -17.74 -15.14 8.95
C THR A 247 -16.54 -14.21 8.84
N ALA A 248 -16.72 -13.02 8.28
CA ALA A 248 -15.65 -12.02 8.16
C ALA A 248 -15.10 -11.61 9.54
N PHE A 249 -16.00 -11.40 10.51
CA PHE A 249 -15.65 -11.12 11.90
C PHE A 249 -14.88 -12.28 12.54
N LYS A 250 -15.37 -13.53 12.40
CA LYS A 250 -14.67 -14.73 12.91
C LYS A 250 -13.28 -14.88 12.31
N VAL A 251 -13.12 -14.69 10.99
CA VAL A 251 -11.81 -14.75 10.31
C VAL A 251 -10.88 -13.65 10.84
N THR A 252 -11.41 -12.45 11.08
CA THR A 252 -10.65 -11.32 11.60
C THR A 252 -10.14 -11.60 13.02
N VAL A 253 -11.02 -12.01 13.94
CA VAL A 253 -10.65 -12.25 15.34
C VAL A 253 -9.88 -13.55 15.57
N THR A 254 -9.88 -14.49 14.62
CA THR A 254 -9.04 -15.70 14.70
C THR A 254 -7.64 -15.50 14.11
N ASN A 255 -7.44 -14.40 13.38
CA ASN A 255 -6.13 -14.07 12.83
C ASN A 255 -5.20 -13.54 13.93
N ARG A 256 -4.22 -14.37 14.33
CA ARG A 256 -3.25 -14.01 15.38
C ARG A 256 -2.51 -12.69 15.14
N TYR A 257 -2.21 -12.34 13.88
CA TYR A 257 -1.44 -11.14 13.57
C TYR A 257 -2.30 -9.88 13.62
N PHE A 258 -3.59 -10.02 13.31
CA PHE A 258 -4.56 -8.98 13.57
C PHE A 258 -4.70 -8.70 15.07
N ILE A 259 -4.80 -9.74 15.92
CA ILE A 259 -4.88 -9.55 17.39
C ILE A 259 -3.61 -8.87 17.93
N ILE A 260 -2.42 -9.24 17.42
CA ILE A 260 -1.16 -8.59 17.79
C ILE A 260 -1.18 -7.11 17.40
N ALA A 261 -1.59 -6.78 16.17
CA ALA A 261 -1.69 -5.39 15.70
C ALA A 261 -2.70 -4.58 16.54
N LEU A 262 -3.88 -5.15 16.81
CA LEU A 262 -4.93 -4.54 17.63
C LEU A 262 -4.44 -4.30 19.06
N GLY A 263 -3.76 -5.28 19.66
CA GLY A 263 -3.17 -5.17 21.00
C GLY A 263 -2.15 -4.04 21.07
N LEU A 264 -1.21 -3.97 20.12
CA LEU A 264 -0.25 -2.87 20.06
C LEU A 264 -0.95 -1.52 19.92
N MET A 265 -2.03 -1.42 19.14
CA MET A 265 -2.78 -0.18 18.95
C MET A 265 -3.50 0.30 20.23
N ILE A 266 -4.10 -0.63 20.98
CA ILE A 266 -4.76 -0.32 22.26
C ILE A 266 -3.74 0.23 23.26
N PHE A 267 -2.61 -0.46 23.44
CA PHE A 267 -1.57 -0.04 24.40
C PHE A 267 -0.85 1.24 23.97
N TYR A 268 -0.59 1.41 22.67
CA TYR A 268 -0.10 2.67 22.13
C TYR A 268 -1.05 3.84 22.43
N THR A 269 -2.35 3.62 22.28
CA THR A 269 -3.33 4.68 22.53
C THR A 269 -3.44 4.99 24.03
N ALA A 270 -3.37 3.97 24.88
CA ALA A 270 -3.27 4.16 26.32
C ALA A 270 -2.05 5.01 26.69
N TYR A 271 -0.88 4.70 26.11
CA TYR A 271 0.33 5.50 26.27
C TYR A 271 0.15 6.96 25.84
N GLN A 272 -0.43 7.22 24.66
CA GLN A 272 -0.69 8.58 24.18
C GLN A 272 -1.61 9.38 25.11
N ILE A 273 -2.66 8.76 25.64
CA ILE A 273 -3.58 9.43 26.57
C ILE A 273 -2.90 9.76 27.89
N ILE A 274 -2.20 8.78 28.48
CA ILE A 274 -1.48 8.98 29.75
C ILE A 274 -0.47 10.11 29.59
N ILE A 275 0.40 10.04 28.59
CA ILE A 275 1.40 11.09 28.37
C ILE A 275 0.76 12.43 28.01
N GLY A 276 -0.28 12.44 27.18
CA GLY A 276 -0.94 13.68 26.77
C GLY A 276 -1.63 14.41 27.91
N THR A 277 -2.27 13.68 28.83
CA THR A 277 -3.00 14.27 29.96
C THR A 277 -2.12 14.44 31.21
N ASP A 278 -1.40 13.40 31.64
CA ASP A 278 -0.59 13.46 32.87
C ASP A 278 0.61 14.39 32.76
N LEU A 279 1.19 14.59 31.57
CA LEU A 279 2.29 15.55 31.44
C LEU A 279 1.86 16.95 31.93
N THR A 280 0.62 17.35 31.66
CA THR A 280 0.09 18.64 32.10
C THR A 280 0.00 18.72 33.62
N TYR A 281 -0.58 17.69 34.25
CA TYR A 281 -0.68 17.63 35.72
C TYR A 281 0.70 17.49 36.38
N TYR A 282 1.61 16.75 35.77
CA TYR A 282 2.97 16.57 36.28
C TYR A 282 3.75 17.88 36.24
N CYS A 283 3.69 18.61 35.13
CA CYS A 283 4.29 19.94 34.99
C CYS A 283 3.70 20.93 36.01
N GLN A 284 2.38 20.96 36.16
CA GLN A 284 1.70 21.85 37.10
C GLN A 284 2.03 21.55 38.57
N TYR A 285 1.89 20.29 39.00
CA TYR A 285 1.90 19.94 40.43
C TYR A 285 3.24 19.35 40.92
N VAL A 286 4.11 18.87 40.04
CA VAL A 286 5.40 18.29 40.44
C VAL A 286 6.57 19.19 40.03
N LEU A 287 6.53 19.76 38.83
CA LEU A 287 7.56 20.71 38.36
C LEU A 287 7.24 22.17 38.71
N ASN A 288 6.00 22.45 39.16
CA ASN A 288 5.51 23.80 39.47
C ASN A 288 5.60 24.79 38.29
N ASP A 289 5.57 24.29 37.06
CA ASP A 289 5.66 25.11 35.85
C ASP A 289 4.89 24.44 34.70
N VAL A 290 3.72 25.01 34.38
CA VAL A 290 2.83 24.54 33.31
C VAL A 290 3.38 24.87 31.93
N ASP A 291 4.24 25.88 31.80
CA ASP A 291 4.81 26.28 30.52
C ASP A 291 5.80 25.25 29.99
N LEU A 292 6.27 24.32 30.84
CA LEU A 292 7.08 23.16 30.45
C LEU A 292 6.33 22.10 29.62
N VAL A 293 4.99 22.11 29.62
CA VAL A 293 4.18 21.14 28.85
C VAL A 293 4.48 21.23 27.35
N MET A 294 4.53 22.44 26.81
CA MET A 294 4.79 22.67 25.39
C MET A 294 6.18 22.18 24.96
N PRO A 295 7.31 22.60 25.57
CA PRO A 295 8.65 22.16 25.16
C PRO A 295 8.85 20.66 25.35
N LEU A 296 8.33 20.04 26.43
CA LEU A 296 8.45 18.59 26.65
C LEU A 296 7.64 17.79 25.61
N SER A 297 6.39 18.20 25.34
CA SER A 297 5.57 17.59 24.29
C SER A 297 6.19 17.75 22.90
N ALA A 298 6.75 18.92 22.62
CA ALA A 298 7.43 19.21 21.36
C ALA A 298 8.69 18.34 21.20
N ALA A 299 9.50 18.19 22.24
CA ALA A 299 10.69 17.34 22.22
C ALA A 299 10.35 15.89 21.85
N GLU A 300 9.28 15.34 22.41
CA GLU A 300 8.81 13.99 22.08
C GLU A 300 8.27 13.88 20.66
N LYS A 301 7.39 14.79 20.24
CA LYS A 301 6.78 14.73 18.90
C LYS A 301 7.78 15.01 17.77
N ILE A 302 8.70 15.96 17.94
CA ILE A 302 9.78 16.24 16.97
C ILE A 302 10.70 15.02 16.84
N SER A 303 11.09 14.40 17.96
CA SER A 303 11.89 13.18 17.94
C SER A 303 11.16 12.02 17.26
N THR A 304 9.85 11.93 17.45
CA THR A 304 8.99 10.97 16.74
C THR A 304 9.01 11.20 15.22
N ILE A 305 8.87 12.46 14.77
CA ILE A 305 8.96 12.84 13.35
C ILE A 305 10.29 12.41 12.74
N ILE A 306 11.39 12.75 13.41
CA ILE A 306 12.75 12.40 12.95
C ILE A 306 12.90 10.87 12.91
N GLY A 307 12.44 10.17 13.94
CA GLY A 307 12.46 8.71 13.99
C GLY A 307 11.72 8.06 12.83
N ILE A 308 10.51 8.54 12.50
CA ILE A 308 9.71 8.00 11.38
C ILE A 308 10.41 8.29 10.04
N ALA A 309 10.97 9.48 9.86
CA ALA A 309 11.71 9.84 8.65
C ALA A 309 12.93 8.92 8.39
N MET A 310 13.50 8.32 9.44
CA MET A 310 14.60 7.35 9.34
C MET A 310 14.13 5.92 9.04
N LEU A 311 12.85 5.59 9.24
CA LEU A 311 12.33 4.22 9.08
C LEU A 311 12.49 3.63 7.68
N PRO A 312 12.31 4.36 6.56
CA PRO A 312 12.51 3.78 5.23
C PRO A 312 13.91 3.18 5.01
N LYS A 313 14.94 3.70 5.70
CA LYS A 313 16.31 3.14 5.65
C LYS A 313 16.52 1.97 6.61
N LEU A 314 15.81 1.95 7.73
CA LEU A 314 15.98 0.96 8.80
C LEU A 314 15.11 -0.28 8.62
N LEU A 315 13.89 -0.11 8.09
CA LEU A 315 12.91 -1.17 7.89
C LEU A 315 13.44 -2.32 7.02
N PRO A 316 14.10 -2.08 5.87
CA PRO A 316 14.63 -3.16 5.04
C PRO A 316 15.73 -3.97 5.74
N LYS A 317 16.50 -3.34 6.64
CA LYS A 317 17.64 -3.97 7.30
C LYS A 317 17.25 -4.77 8.55
N TYR A 318 16.32 -4.26 9.34
CA TYR A 318 16.01 -4.82 10.66
C TYR A 318 14.60 -5.42 10.77
N GLY A 319 13.68 -5.11 9.85
CA GLY A 319 12.29 -5.55 9.89
C GLY A 319 11.43 -4.79 10.91
N LYS A 320 10.10 -4.91 10.80
CA LYS A 320 9.12 -4.19 11.63
C LYS A 320 9.22 -4.63 13.09
N ARG A 321 9.27 -5.95 13.34
CA ARG A 321 9.32 -6.55 14.68
C ARG A 321 10.49 -6.02 15.51
N ASN A 322 11.70 -6.11 14.97
CA ASN A 322 12.90 -5.79 15.75
C ASN A 322 12.99 -4.29 16.02
N LEU A 323 12.54 -3.44 15.08
CA LEU A 323 12.50 -1.99 15.28
C LEU A 323 11.48 -1.60 16.36
N ILE A 324 10.29 -2.18 16.38
CA ILE A 324 9.31 -1.94 17.45
C ILE A 324 9.88 -2.39 18.81
N CYS A 325 10.51 -3.57 18.87
CA CYS A 325 11.12 -4.07 20.11
C CYS A 325 12.26 -3.16 20.60
N ALA A 326 13.16 -2.73 19.71
CA ALA A 326 14.23 -1.79 20.01
C ALA A 326 13.68 -0.44 20.49
N GLY A 327 12.62 0.05 19.85
CA GLY A 327 11.91 1.25 20.26
C GLY A 327 11.32 1.13 21.67
N CYS A 328 10.76 -0.03 22.02
CA CYS A 328 10.25 -0.28 23.36
C CYS A 328 11.34 -0.27 24.42
N ILE A 329 12.49 -0.90 24.14
CA ILE A 329 13.65 -0.87 25.05
C ILE A 329 14.13 0.57 25.26
N LEU A 330 14.20 1.37 24.19
CA LEU A 330 14.61 2.77 24.27
C LEU A 330 13.62 3.61 25.09
N GLY A 331 12.31 3.39 24.92
CA GLY A 331 11.27 4.04 25.71
C GLY A 331 11.35 3.70 27.21
N ILE A 332 11.58 2.43 27.54
CA ILE A 332 11.81 1.97 28.92
C ILE A 332 13.06 2.62 29.50
N ALA A 333 14.17 2.60 28.77
CA ALA A 333 15.43 3.20 29.21
C ALA A 333 15.29 4.72 29.46
N GLY A 334 14.57 5.43 28.59
CA GLY A 334 14.28 6.85 28.77
C GLY A 334 13.47 7.09 30.04
N GLN A 335 12.43 6.28 30.28
CA GLN A 335 11.60 6.45 31.47
C GLN A 335 12.35 6.11 32.77
N LEU A 336 13.22 5.08 32.76
CA LEU A 336 14.10 4.75 33.88
C LEU A 336 15.14 5.85 34.16
N LEU A 337 15.65 6.51 33.11
CA LEU A 337 16.56 7.65 33.24
C LEU A 337 15.89 8.80 34.01
N PHE A 338 14.60 9.06 33.76
CA PHE A 338 13.86 10.10 34.47
C PHE A 338 13.70 9.81 35.98
N LEU A 339 13.66 8.53 36.38
CA LEU A 339 13.56 8.15 37.80
C LEU A 339 14.78 8.56 38.63
N LEU A 340 15.94 8.81 38.00
CA LEU A 340 17.15 9.27 38.70
C LEU A 340 16.94 10.65 39.34
N ASN A 341 16.20 11.53 38.66
CA ASN A 341 15.80 12.81 39.21
C ASN A 341 14.51 13.30 38.55
N ILE A 342 13.40 13.04 39.23
CA ILE A 342 12.04 13.26 38.76
C ILE A 342 11.67 14.75 38.61
N THR A 343 12.46 15.67 39.16
CA THR A 343 12.23 17.13 39.07
C THR A 343 13.16 17.83 38.09
N SER A 344 14.12 17.11 37.48
CA SER A 344 15.10 17.69 36.56
C SER A 344 14.51 17.89 35.16
N VAL A 345 14.36 19.16 34.74
CA VAL A 345 13.87 19.51 33.41
C VAL A 345 14.77 18.98 32.27
N PRO A 346 16.11 19.09 32.32
CA PRO A 346 16.98 18.51 31.29
C PRO A 346 16.82 16.99 31.13
N LEU A 347 16.67 16.25 32.24
CA LEU A 347 16.41 14.81 32.19
C LEU A 347 15.02 14.50 31.65
N GLY A 348 14.03 15.36 31.94
CA GLY A 348 12.70 15.30 31.33
C GLY A 348 12.76 15.44 29.81
N VAL A 349 13.50 16.42 29.29
CA VAL A 349 13.70 16.61 27.85
C VAL A 349 14.39 15.40 27.21
N ALA A 350 15.47 14.90 27.82
CA ALA A 350 16.16 13.70 27.32
C ALA A 350 15.23 12.48 27.26
N THR A 351 14.39 12.30 28.29
CA THR A 351 13.40 11.23 28.37
C THR A 351 12.34 11.35 27.27
N CYS A 352 11.80 12.55 27.04
CA CYS A 352 10.87 12.84 25.96
C CYS A 352 11.48 12.52 24.59
N ILE A 353 12.75 12.88 24.36
CA ILE A 353 13.47 12.56 23.11
C ILE A 353 13.60 11.05 22.92
N MET A 354 14.06 10.34 23.95
CA MET A 354 14.22 8.87 23.90
C MET A 354 12.89 8.17 23.65
N ARG A 355 11.81 8.61 24.31
CA ARG A 355 10.46 8.10 24.10
C ARG A 355 9.92 8.39 22.70
N GLY A 356 10.20 9.59 22.17
CA GLY A 356 9.83 9.95 20.80
C GLY A 356 10.50 9.05 19.76
N PHE A 357 11.81 8.82 19.87
CA PHE A 357 12.50 7.83 19.03
C PHE A 357 12.03 6.40 19.30
N GLY A 358 11.69 6.08 20.54
CA GLY A 358 11.16 4.77 20.92
C GLY A 358 9.83 4.45 20.26
N ILE A 359 8.94 5.44 20.13
CA ILE A 359 7.57 5.21 19.63
C ILE A 359 7.49 5.32 18.10
N ALA A 360 8.44 6.00 17.48
CA ALA A 360 8.51 6.20 16.04
C ALA A 360 8.36 4.90 15.21
N PRO A 361 9.06 3.78 15.51
CA PRO A 361 8.90 2.54 14.76
C PRO A 361 7.48 2.01 14.73
N PHE A 362 6.78 2.00 15.88
CA PHE A 362 5.40 1.56 15.93
C PHE A 362 4.48 2.54 15.17
N TYR A 363 4.62 3.84 15.44
CA TYR A 363 3.79 4.87 14.82
C TYR A 363 3.90 4.84 13.28
N GLY A 364 5.10 4.63 12.74
CA GLY A 364 5.33 4.57 11.29
C GLY A 364 4.67 3.38 10.60
N VAL A 365 4.57 2.22 11.27
CA VAL A 365 4.09 0.98 10.65
C VAL A 365 2.71 0.52 11.15
N GLN A 366 2.07 1.25 12.07
CA GLN A 366 0.81 0.85 12.72
C GLN A 366 -0.35 0.58 11.75
N TYR A 367 -0.37 1.20 10.56
CA TYR A 367 -1.37 0.93 9.50
C TYR A 367 -0.88 -0.03 8.41
N SER A 368 0.39 -0.43 8.47
CA SER A 368 0.95 -1.48 7.61
C SER A 368 0.82 -2.87 8.25
N LEU A 369 0.82 -2.98 9.58
CA LEU A 369 0.59 -4.25 10.29
C LEU A 369 -0.77 -4.90 9.97
N PRO A 370 -1.90 -4.16 9.90
CA PRO A 370 -3.18 -4.73 9.47
C PRO A 370 -3.12 -5.22 8.03
N SER A 371 -2.43 -4.52 7.13
CA SER A 371 -2.22 -4.99 5.75
C SER A 371 -1.49 -6.33 5.70
N ASP A 372 -0.41 -6.49 6.47
CA ASP A 372 0.28 -7.78 6.55
C ASP A 372 -0.65 -8.89 7.10
N ALA A 373 -1.52 -8.54 8.07
CA ALA A 373 -2.50 -9.46 8.63
C ALA A 373 -3.60 -9.85 7.62
N ILE A 374 -4.04 -8.93 6.75
CA ILE A 374 -4.99 -9.19 5.66
C ILE A 374 -4.41 -10.28 4.73
N GLU A 375 -3.17 -10.10 4.29
CA GLU A 375 -2.50 -11.06 3.40
C GLU A 375 -2.35 -12.45 4.07
N TYR A 376 -1.96 -12.47 5.35
CA TYR A 376 -1.89 -13.73 6.11
C TYR A 376 -3.26 -14.41 6.26
N GLY A 377 -4.31 -13.63 6.50
CA GLY A 377 -5.68 -14.12 6.58
C GLY A 377 -6.09 -14.77 5.27
N HIS A 378 -5.87 -14.07 4.15
CA HIS A 378 -6.14 -14.56 2.81
C HIS A 378 -5.37 -15.87 2.53
N TRP A 379 -4.09 -15.94 2.90
CA TRP A 379 -3.27 -17.16 2.74
C TRP A 379 -3.79 -18.37 3.51
N LYS A 380 -4.39 -18.16 4.69
CA LYS A 380 -4.88 -19.26 5.54
C LYS A 380 -6.33 -19.66 5.25
N THR A 381 -7.20 -18.70 4.97
CA THR A 381 -8.64 -18.94 4.90
C THR A 381 -9.20 -18.75 3.49
N GLY A 382 -8.44 -18.19 2.55
CA GLY A 382 -8.91 -17.85 1.20
C GLY A 382 -9.93 -16.72 1.15
N ILE A 383 -10.16 -16.03 2.27
CA ILE A 383 -11.12 -14.92 2.38
C ILE A 383 -10.33 -13.65 2.69
N ARG A 384 -10.45 -12.63 1.84
CA ARG A 384 -9.78 -11.34 2.01
C ARG A 384 -10.72 -10.35 2.71
N VAL A 385 -10.43 -10.04 3.98
CA VAL A 385 -11.22 -9.11 4.80
C VAL A 385 -10.40 -7.86 5.06
N GLU A 386 -10.73 -6.73 4.43
CA GLU A 386 -9.89 -5.53 4.45
C GLU A 386 -10.46 -4.42 5.33
N GLY A 387 -11.69 -3.99 5.01
CA GLY A 387 -12.36 -2.87 5.66
C GLY A 387 -12.57 -3.11 7.14
N LEU A 388 -13.02 -4.32 7.51
CA LEU A 388 -13.21 -4.69 8.91
C LEU A 388 -11.90 -4.72 9.71
N MET A 389 -10.77 -5.13 9.10
CA MET A 389 -9.47 -5.13 9.80
C MET A 389 -8.98 -3.71 10.10
N PHE A 390 -9.04 -2.81 9.13
CA PHE A 390 -8.67 -1.40 9.34
C PHE A 390 -9.60 -0.68 10.32
N SER A 391 -10.90 -0.90 10.21
CA SER A 391 -11.84 -0.24 11.09
C SER A 391 -11.79 -0.77 12.52
N SER A 392 -11.48 -2.05 12.71
CA SER A 392 -11.25 -2.60 14.05
C SER A 392 -10.01 -2.01 14.73
N MET A 393 -8.98 -1.60 13.97
CA MET A 393 -7.82 -0.89 14.54
C MET A 393 -8.21 0.49 15.07
N SER A 394 -9.03 1.23 14.30
CA SER A 394 -9.59 2.52 14.73
C SER A 394 -10.49 2.36 15.95
N MET A 395 -11.37 1.36 15.95
CA MET A 395 -12.18 1.01 17.11
C MET A 395 -11.29 0.71 18.33
N GLY A 396 -10.22 -0.05 18.16
CA GLY A 396 -9.23 -0.33 19.21
C GLY A 396 -8.57 0.92 19.77
N GLN A 397 -8.23 1.89 18.92
CA GLN A 397 -7.72 3.21 19.32
C GLN A 397 -8.78 3.97 20.15
N LYS A 398 -10.01 4.08 19.65
CA LYS A 398 -11.07 4.83 20.35
C LYS A 398 -11.45 4.17 21.68
N ALA A 399 -11.60 2.85 21.70
CA ALA A 399 -11.86 2.10 22.91
C ALA A 399 -10.70 2.21 23.91
N GLY A 400 -9.46 2.02 23.45
CA GLY A 400 -8.25 2.15 24.27
C GLY A 400 -8.13 3.52 24.92
N SER A 401 -8.38 4.60 24.17
CA SER A 401 -8.39 5.96 24.73
C SER A 401 -9.49 6.16 25.77
N GLY A 402 -10.73 5.73 25.47
CA GLY A 402 -11.87 5.86 26.37
C GLY A 402 -11.68 5.12 27.70
N PHE A 403 -11.25 3.85 27.64
CA PHE A 403 -10.97 3.06 28.84
C PHE A 403 -9.84 3.67 29.67
N THR A 404 -8.77 4.13 29.02
CA THR A 404 -7.63 4.73 29.73
C THR A 404 -8.04 6.01 30.45
N SER A 405 -8.77 6.92 29.78
CA SER A 405 -9.29 8.14 30.39
C SER A 405 -10.26 7.86 31.54
N ALA A 406 -11.11 6.84 31.42
CA ALA A 406 -12.05 6.46 32.47
C ALA A 406 -11.33 5.90 33.71
N ILE A 407 -10.36 5.01 33.52
CA ILE A 407 -9.55 4.44 34.62
C ILE A 407 -8.74 5.55 35.31
N MET A 408 -8.10 6.42 34.53
CA MET A 408 -7.34 7.56 35.04
C MET A 408 -8.23 8.51 35.85
N GLY A 409 -9.39 8.89 35.30
CA GLY A 409 -10.36 9.76 35.98
C GLY A 409 -10.89 9.14 37.27
N ALA A 410 -11.19 7.84 37.28
CA ALA A 410 -11.65 7.14 38.48
C ALA A 410 -10.58 7.13 39.58
N ILE A 411 -9.31 6.87 39.24
CA ILE A 411 -8.21 6.86 40.20
C ILE A 411 -7.95 8.27 40.76
N LEU A 412 -7.97 9.31 39.92
CA LEU A 412 -7.85 10.70 40.39
C LEU A 412 -9.02 11.09 41.31
N SER A 413 -10.24 10.67 40.98
CA SER A 413 -11.41 10.91 41.83
C SER A 413 -11.32 10.19 43.18
N MET A 414 -10.89 8.92 43.20
CA MET A 414 -10.62 8.18 44.44
C MET A 414 -9.49 8.80 45.27
N ALA A 415 -8.52 9.44 44.61
CA ALA A 415 -7.46 10.19 45.25
C ALA A 415 -7.90 11.58 45.76
N ALA A 416 -9.19 11.93 45.58
CA ALA A 416 -9.76 13.24 45.91
C ALA A 416 -9.04 14.41 45.22
N PHE A 417 -8.69 14.23 43.95
CA PHE A 417 -8.15 15.28 43.09
C PHE A 417 -9.19 16.40 42.89
N ASP A 418 -8.75 17.65 43.00
CA ASP A 418 -9.58 18.84 42.79
C ASP A 418 -8.93 19.77 41.75
N GLY A 419 -9.52 19.84 40.56
CA GLY A 419 -8.99 20.63 39.44
C GLY A 419 -9.11 22.14 39.59
N LEU A 420 -9.79 22.66 40.63
CA LEU A 420 -9.87 24.10 40.91
C LEU A 420 -8.67 24.62 41.68
N LYS A 421 -7.85 23.73 42.26
CA LYS A 421 -6.69 24.11 43.07
C LYS A 421 -5.49 24.32 42.17
N ALA A 422 -4.85 25.49 42.30
CA ALA A 422 -3.82 25.91 41.36
C ALA A 422 -2.47 25.26 41.66
N THR A 423 -2.21 24.91 42.92
CA THR A 423 -0.89 24.46 43.38
C THR A 423 -0.91 23.08 44.04
N ALA A 424 0.26 22.44 44.07
CA ALA A 424 0.44 21.14 44.71
C ALA A 424 0.14 21.16 46.21
N ALA A 425 0.42 22.27 46.90
CA ALA A 425 0.18 22.41 48.33
C ALA A 425 -1.31 22.38 48.72
N GLU A 426 -2.18 22.70 47.77
CA GLU A 426 -3.62 22.74 47.96
C GLU A 426 -4.27 21.36 47.67
N GLN A 427 -3.60 20.51 46.88
CA GLN A 427 -4.05 19.15 46.55
C GLN A 427 -3.83 18.15 47.70
N THR A 428 -4.58 17.04 47.67
CA THR A 428 -4.34 15.93 48.60
C THR A 428 -3.01 15.24 48.27
N ALA A 429 -2.30 14.75 49.29
CA ALA A 429 -1.08 13.97 49.09
C ALA A 429 -1.31 12.71 48.23
N SER A 430 -2.50 12.10 48.36
CA SER A 430 -2.94 10.96 47.55
C SER A 430 -3.03 11.33 46.06
N ALA A 431 -3.59 12.49 45.72
CA ALA A 431 -3.70 12.95 44.33
C ALA A 431 -2.33 13.19 43.69
N ILE A 432 -1.40 13.81 44.41
CA ILE A 432 -0.02 14.02 43.93
C ILE A 432 0.70 12.68 43.72
N SER A 433 0.52 11.72 44.65
CA SER A 433 1.08 10.38 44.51
C SER A 433 0.51 9.63 43.31
N ALA A 434 -0.80 9.78 43.04
CA ALA A 434 -1.44 9.21 41.86
C ALA A 434 -0.84 9.78 40.57
N ILE A 435 -0.72 11.12 40.46
CA ILE A 435 -0.13 11.80 39.29
C ILE A 435 1.31 11.34 39.06
N LYS A 436 2.14 11.28 40.12
CA LYS A 436 3.51 10.77 40.02
C LYS A 436 3.54 9.32 39.56
N THR A 437 2.66 8.48 40.09
CA THR A 437 2.63 7.05 39.75
C THR A 437 2.25 6.83 38.30
N PHE A 438 1.22 7.55 37.82
CA PHE A 438 0.79 7.50 36.44
C PHE A 438 1.87 7.96 35.48
N TYR A 439 2.47 9.13 35.70
CA TYR A 439 3.46 9.65 34.78
C TYR A 439 4.76 8.85 34.79
N LEU A 440 5.18 8.32 35.94
CA LEU A 440 6.49 7.68 36.09
C LEU A 440 6.48 6.18 35.75
N TYR A 441 5.52 5.40 36.28
CA TYR A 441 5.58 3.94 36.23
C TYR A 441 4.66 3.31 35.19
N VAL A 442 3.47 3.89 34.96
CA VAL A 442 2.49 3.31 34.04
C VAL A 442 3.01 3.25 32.58
N PRO A 443 3.71 4.27 32.05
CA PRO A 443 4.38 4.16 30.76
C PRO A 443 5.32 2.96 30.68
N ILE A 444 6.13 2.70 31.71
CA ILE A 444 7.05 1.55 31.73
C ILE A 444 6.29 0.24 31.55
N ALA A 445 5.21 0.05 32.31
CA ALA A 445 4.37 -1.13 32.20
C ALA A 445 3.78 -1.29 30.78
N ILE A 446 3.29 -0.20 30.19
CA ILE A 446 2.75 -0.21 28.82
C ILE A 446 3.84 -0.59 27.80
N TRP A 447 5.03 -0.01 27.90
CA TRP A 447 6.15 -0.33 27.02
C TRP A 447 6.59 -1.80 27.14
N VAL A 448 6.61 -2.35 28.36
CA VAL A 448 6.90 -3.78 28.59
C VAL A 448 5.86 -4.67 27.93
N ILE A 449 4.57 -4.33 28.07
CA ILE A 449 3.49 -5.10 27.43
C ILE A 449 3.59 -4.99 25.90
N MET A 450 3.82 -3.80 25.36
CA MET A 450 4.04 -3.59 23.92
C MET A 450 5.24 -4.39 23.41
N PHE A 451 6.34 -4.45 24.18
CA PHE A 451 7.50 -5.28 23.84
C PHE A 451 7.14 -6.77 23.76
N ILE A 452 6.41 -7.30 24.75
CA ILE A 452 5.99 -8.71 24.78
C ILE A 452 5.09 -9.03 23.57
N ILE A 453 4.11 -8.16 23.28
CA ILE A 453 3.20 -8.34 22.14
C ILE A 453 3.98 -8.26 20.82
N ALA A 454 4.86 -7.27 20.65
CA ALA A 454 5.68 -7.11 19.45
C ALA A 454 6.66 -8.28 19.26
N ALA A 455 7.23 -8.83 20.34
CA ALA A 455 8.12 -9.98 20.30
C ALA A 455 7.44 -11.22 19.70
N CYS A 456 6.11 -11.34 19.84
CA CYS A 456 5.29 -12.41 19.26
C CYS A 456 5.04 -12.24 17.74
N TYR A 457 5.33 -11.07 17.17
CA TYR A 457 5.15 -10.80 15.74
C TYR A 457 6.23 -11.49 14.89
N LYS A 458 5.96 -12.69 14.40
CA LYS A 458 6.88 -13.48 13.55
C LYS A 458 6.61 -13.37 12.04
N LEU A 459 5.68 -12.51 11.62
CA LEU A 459 5.21 -12.47 10.22
C LEU A 459 6.31 -12.02 9.26
N ASP A 460 7.20 -11.13 9.71
CA ASP A 460 8.31 -10.59 8.89
C ASP A 460 9.14 -11.68 8.19
N LYS A 461 9.40 -12.81 8.87
CA LYS A 461 10.22 -13.90 8.32
C LYS A 461 9.47 -14.83 7.37
N MET A 462 8.14 -14.86 7.47
CA MET A 462 7.30 -15.76 6.66
C MET A 462 6.60 -15.04 5.52
N TYR A 463 6.72 -13.71 5.46
CA TYR A 463 5.98 -12.87 4.52
C TYR A 463 6.32 -13.23 3.07
N ASP A 464 7.60 -13.26 2.71
CA ASP A 464 8.03 -13.51 1.33
C ASP A 464 7.60 -14.90 0.85
N LYS A 465 7.75 -15.92 1.71
CA LYS A 465 7.27 -17.28 1.44
C LYS A 465 5.76 -17.34 1.27
N MET A 466 5.02 -16.68 2.17
CA MET A 466 3.55 -16.63 2.12
C MET A 466 3.07 -15.96 0.85
N MET A 467 3.70 -14.85 0.45
CA MET A 467 3.32 -14.11 -0.74
C MET A 467 3.65 -14.89 -2.01
N GLY A 468 4.82 -15.54 -2.09
CA GLY A 468 5.14 -16.45 -3.18
C GLY A 468 4.13 -17.60 -3.30
N GLU A 469 3.71 -18.21 -2.18
CA GLU A 469 2.66 -19.23 -2.19
C GLU A 469 1.27 -18.68 -2.57
N LEU A 470 0.94 -17.46 -2.16
CA LEU A 470 -0.36 -16.83 -2.42
C LEU A 470 -0.47 -16.43 -3.89
N ILE A 471 0.57 -15.82 -4.44
CA ILE A 471 0.71 -15.54 -5.88
C ILE A 471 0.69 -16.85 -6.67
N SER A 472 1.38 -17.90 -6.20
CA SER A 472 1.30 -19.22 -6.83
C SER A 472 -0.10 -19.84 -6.76
N ARG A 473 -0.91 -19.53 -5.73
CA ARG A 473 -2.30 -20.02 -5.60
C ARG A 473 -3.27 -19.20 -6.44
N GLU A 474 -3.06 -17.90 -6.56
CA GLU A 474 -3.82 -17.02 -7.42
C GLU A 474 -3.50 -17.29 -8.89
N GLY A 475 -2.22 -17.49 -9.23
CA GLY A 475 -1.78 -18.01 -10.53
C GLY A 475 -2.24 -19.45 -10.79
N LYS A 476 -2.46 -20.25 -9.73
CA LYS A 476 -3.18 -21.53 -9.80
C LYS A 476 -4.68 -21.38 -10.02
N GLY A 477 -5.29 -20.32 -9.47
CA GLY A 477 -6.66 -19.91 -9.71
C GLY A 477 -6.88 -19.30 -11.10
N GLU A 478 -5.82 -18.75 -11.72
CA GLU A 478 -5.76 -18.44 -13.15
C GLU A 478 -5.36 -19.65 -14.01
N THR A 479 -5.00 -20.78 -13.39
CA THR A 479 -4.97 -22.10 -14.05
C THR A 479 -6.22 -22.95 -13.78
N GLU A 480 -7.17 -22.48 -12.97
CA GLU A 480 -8.58 -22.86 -13.15
C GLU A 480 -9.15 -21.97 -14.25
N GLU A 481 -9.04 -22.52 -15.46
CA GLU A 481 -9.50 -21.95 -16.71
C GLU A 481 -8.94 -20.54 -17.01
N ILE A 482 -7.70 -20.52 -17.51
CA ILE A 482 -7.52 -19.90 -18.84
C ILE A 482 -8.77 -20.32 -19.62
N PRO A 483 -9.57 -19.43 -20.23
CA PRO A 483 -10.55 -19.88 -21.20
C PRO A 483 -9.76 -20.65 -22.25
N VAL A 484 -9.66 -21.96 -22.05
CA VAL A 484 -9.42 -22.95 -23.06
C VAL A 484 -10.54 -22.59 -24.00
N ALA A 485 -10.19 -22.08 -25.18
CA ALA A 485 -11.13 -22.13 -26.26
C ALA A 485 -11.61 -23.58 -26.24
N ALA A 486 -12.86 -23.78 -25.82
CA ALA A 486 -13.45 -25.09 -25.74
C ALA A 486 -13.18 -25.73 -27.10
N ASN A 487 -12.34 -26.76 -27.08
CA ASN A 487 -11.66 -27.38 -28.22
C ASN A 487 -10.53 -26.54 -28.86
N SER A 488 -9.27 -26.78 -28.46
CA SER A 488 -8.21 -26.89 -29.46
C SER A 488 -7.68 -28.32 -29.40
N GLU A 489 -8.16 -29.17 -30.31
CA GLU A 489 -7.52 -30.47 -30.63
C GLU A 489 -6.09 -30.31 -31.18
N ASN A 490 -5.57 -29.08 -31.22
CA ASN A 490 -4.29 -28.75 -31.83
C ASN A 490 -3.10 -29.09 -30.92
N GLN A 491 -2.31 -30.06 -31.37
CA GLN A 491 -1.07 -30.50 -30.72
C GLN A 491 0.19 -29.86 -31.32
N ILE A 492 0.04 -28.89 -32.24
CA ILE A 492 1.14 -28.37 -33.06
C ILE A 492 1.92 -27.27 -32.35
N ASN A 493 3.24 -27.44 -32.30
CA ASN A 493 4.22 -26.45 -31.84
C ASN A 493 4.98 -25.88 -33.03
N VAL A 494 5.14 -24.55 -33.08
CA VAL A 494 5.87 -23.88 -34.17
C VAL A 494 6.97 -23.00 -33.59
N ALA A 495 8.23 -23.29 -33.88
CA ALA A 495 9.37 -22.47 -33.49
C ALA A 495 9.80 -21.54 -34.64
N ILE A 496 9.83 -20.23 -34.40
CA ILE A 496 10.17 -19.23 -35.41
C ILE A 496 11.46 -18.51 -35.03
N GLY A 497 12.52 -18.75 -35.81
CA GLY A 497 13.71 -17.91 -35.86
C GLY A 497 13.53 -16.76 -36.87
N ARG A 498 14.09 -15.58 -36.59
CA ARG A 498 13.95 -14.42 -37.49
C ARG A 498 15.09 -13.42 -37.40
N VAL A 499 15.45 -12.78 -38.51
CA VAL A 499 16.27 -11.56 -38.49
C VAL A 499 15.43 -10.34 -38.09
N TYR A 500 16.06 -9.30 -37.56
CA TYR A 500 15.35 -8.05 -37.26
C TYR A 500 14.92 -7.33 -38.55
N GLY A 501 13.70 -6.79 -38.55
CA GLY A 501 13.11 -6.13 -39.72
C GLY A 501 12.46 -7.07 -40.75
N SER A 502 12.31 -8.37 -40.47
CA SER A 502 11.68 -9.34 -41.40
C SER A 502 10.17 -9.54 -41.20
N SER A 503 9.48 -8.67 -40.45
CA SER A 503 8.06 -8.88 -40.07
C SER A 503 7.77 -10.18 -39.31
N GLY A 504 8.77 -10.91 -38.82
CA GLY A 504 8.58 -12.25 -38.24
C GLY A 504 7.66 -12.31 -37.01
N ARG A 505 7.46 -11.20 -36.27
CA ARG A 505 6.45 -11.15 -35.20
C ARG A 505 5.02 -11.13 -35.75
N LYS A 506 4.76 -10.33 -36.79
CA LYS A 506 3.46 -10.28 -37.48
C LYS A 506 3.12 -11.66 -38.04
N ILE A 507 4.10 -12.33 -38.64
CA ILE A 507 3.95 -13.69 -39.17
C ILE A 507 3.62 -14.70 -38.05
N ALA A 508 4.30 -14.62 -36.90
CA ALA A 508 4.01 -15.49 -35.76
C ALA A 508 2.58 -15.30 -35.22
N GLU A 509 2.11 -14.06 -35.13
CA GLU A 509 0.75 -13.70 -34.68
C GLU A 509 -0.32 -14.22 -35.64
N GLU A 510 -0.10 -14.13 -36.96
CA GLU A 510 -1.02 -14.66 -37.97
C GLU A 510 -1.02 -16.20 -38.00
N ILE A 511 0.13 -16.87 -37.90
CA ILE A 511 0.20 -18.34 -37.82
C ILE A 511 -0.55 -18.84 -36.57
N ALA A 512 -0.34 -18.18 -35.43
CA ALA A 512 -1.01 -18.56 -34.18
C ALA A 512 -2.52 -18.41 -34.28
N LYS A 513 -3.00 -17.37 -34.97
CA LYS A 513 -4.43 -17.17 -35.24
C LYS A 513 -5.02 -18.28 -36.11
N GLU A 514 -4.34 -18.68 -37.17
CA GLU A 514 -4.79 -19.74 -38.09
C GLU A 514 -4.74 -21.14 -37.44
N LEU A 515 -3.76 -21.36 -36.56
CA LEU A 515 -3.64 -22.59 -35.77
C LEU A 515 -4.49 -22.57 -34.49
N ASN A 516 -5.22 -21.49 -34.23
CA ASN A 516 -6.00 -21.27 -33.00
C ASN A 516 -5.18 -21.54 -31.72
N CYS A 517 -3.94 -21.03 -31.68
CA CYS A 517 -3.00 -21.21 -30.57
C CYS A 517 -2.37 -19.88 -30.14
N ARG A 518 -1.50 -19.91 -29.11
CA ARG A 518 -0.88 -18.70 -28.53
C ARG A 518 0.49 -18.42 -29.13
N VAL A 519 0.88 -17.14 -29.16
CA VAL A 519 2.28 -16.73 -29.41
C VAL A 519 3.00 -16.56 -28.08
N TYR A 520 4.13 -17.26 -27.94
CA TYR A 520 5.05 -17.18 -26.82
C TYR A 520 6.30 -16.38 -27.23
N ASP A 521 6.39 -15.14 -26.76
CA ASP A 521 7.56 -14.25 -26.94
C ASP A 521 7.87 -13.58 -25.59
N ARG A 522 7.12 -12.53 -25.24
CA ARG A 522 7.28 -11.78 -23.99
C ARG A 522 6.89 -12.56 -22.75
N GLN A 523 5.98 -13.52 -22.88
CA GLN A 523 5.48 -14.30 -21.76
C GLN A 523 6.57 -15.20 -21.15
N ILE A 524 7.47 -15.74 -21.98
CA ILE A 524 8.62 -16.54 -21.50
C ILE A 524 9.57 -15.66 -20.66
N ILE A 525 9.70 -14.38 -21.03
CA ILE A 525 10.51 -13.39 -20.33
C ILE A 525 9.94 -13.08 -18.95
N CYS A 526 8.63 -12.86 -18.88
CA CYS A 526 7.93 -12.63 -17.61
C CYS A 526 8.04 -13.86 -16.70
N LEU A 527 7.85 -15.07 -17.24
CA LEU A 527 7.97 -16.32 -16.47
C LEU A 527 9.41 -16.57 -15.98
N LEU A 528 10.42 -16.15 -16.74
CA LEU A 528 11.83 -16.18 -16.31
C LEU A 528 12.10 -15.15 -15.21
N ALA A 529 11.61 -13.92 -15.38
CA ALA A 529 11.76 -12.86 -14.39
C ALA A 529 11.10 -13.21 -13.06
N GLU A 530 9.94 -13.85 -13.10
CA GLU A 530 9.24 -14.43 -11.94
C GLU A 530 10.12 -15.46 -11.22
N LYS A 531 10.66 -16.44 -11.94
CA LYS A 531 11.58 -17.42 -11.35
C LYS A 531 12.87 -16.83 -10.80
N MET A 532 13.31 -15.69 -11.34
CA MET A 532 14.53 -14.99 -10.95
C MET A 532 14.30 -14.00 -9.80
N GLY A 533 13.08 -13.88 -9.29
CA GLY A 533 12.74 -12.90 -8.25
C GLY A 533 12.86 -11.45 -8.74
N MET A 534 12.84 -11.23 -10.06
CA MET A 534 12.84 -9.92 -10.72
C MET A 534 11.41 -9.44 -11.04
N GLU A 535 10.44 -9.87 -10.25
CA GLU A 535 9.01 -9.57 -10.43
C GLU A 535 8.68 -8.07 -10.34
N THR A 536 9.58 -7.29 -9.71
CA THR A 536 9.41 -5.85 -9.45
C THR A 536 10.11 -4.95 -10.47
N SER A 537 10.84 -5.53 -11.44
CA SER A 537 11.55 -4.78 -12.48
C SER A 537 10.64 -4.53 -13.67
N ASP A 538 10.70 -3.33 -14.26
CA ASP A 538 9.94 -3.02 -15.48
C ASP A 538 10.33 -3.98 -16.61
N LEU A 539 9.43 -4.28 -17.54
CA LEU A 539 9.68 -5.14 -18.69
C LEU A 539 10.88 -4.66 -19.50
N GLU A 540 11.12 -3.35 -19.59
CA GLU A 540 12.34 -2.80 -20.19
C GLU A 540 13.61 -3.02 -19.35
N GLU A 541 13.51 -3.01 -18.01
CA GLU A 541 14.64 -3.31 -17.12
C GLU A 541 14.97 -4.80 -17.09
N VAL A 542 13.94 -5.67 -17.07
CA VAL A 542 14.09 -7.12 -17.23
C VAL A 542 14.68 -7.43 -18.60
N GLN A 543 14.18 -6.77 -19.65
CA GLN A 543 14.71 -6.93 -21.00
C GLN A 543 16.16 -6.44 -21.09
N LYS A 544 16.50 -5.27 -20.52
CA LYS A 544 17.87 -4.75 -20.47
C LYS A 544 18.79 -5.62 -19.62
N TYR A 545 18.31 -6.16 -18.50
CA TYR A 545 19.07 -7.06 -17.65
C TYR A 545 19.35 -8.37 -18.39
N LEU A 546 18.33 -8.97 -19.00
CA LEU A 546 18.48 -10.16 -19.82
C LEU A 546 19.32 -9.89 -21.07
N ASP A 547 19.23 -8.72 -21.68
CA ASP A 547 20.03 -8.37 -22.85
C ASP A 547 21.49 -8.10 -22.48
N ASN A 548 21.77 -7.40 -21.37
CA ASN A 548 23.12 -7.26 -20.82
C ASN A 548 23.70 -8.61 -20.40
N TYR A 549 22.87 -9.51 -19.91
CA TYR A 549 23.29 -10.85 -19.50
C TYR A 549 23.51 -11.80 -20.69
N ASN A 550 22.65 -11.71 -21.71
CA ASN A 550 22.70 -12.54 -22.91
C ASN A 550 23.75 -12.05 -23.92
N TYR A 551 24.07 -10.75 -23.92
CA TYR A 551 24.85 -10.10 -24.99
C TYR A 551 25.97 -9.14 -24.50
N GLY A 552 26.15 -8.94 -23.19
CA GLY A 552 27.13 -7.99 -22.67
C GLY A 552 28.56 -8.54 -22.60
N ASP A 553 29.44 -8.07 -23.48
CA ASP A 553 30.90 -8.22 -23.40
C ASP A 553 31.55 -7.01 -22.72
N LYS A 554 31.28 -6.69 -21.44
CA LYS A 554 32.08 -5.70 -20.69
C LYS A 554 32.19 -6.03 -19.21
N GLU A 555 33.43 -6.08 -18.72
CA GLU A 555 33.76 -5.98 -17.30
C GLU A 555 33.01 -4.80 -16.66
N PRO A 556 32.53 -4.94 -15.41
CA PRO A 556 31.79 -3.88 -14.75
C PRO A 556 32.73 -2.70 -14.45
N THR A 557 32.73 -1.69 -15.31
CA THR A 557 33.39 -0.41 -15.05
C THR A 557 32.72 0.27 -13.86
N PHE A 558 33.47 0.36 -12.76
CA PHE A 558 33.12 1.00 -11.50
C PHE A 558 32.81 2.49 -11.70
N SER A 559 31.54 2.89 -11.50
CA SER A 559 31.11 4.29 -11.43
C SER A 559 30.80 4.67 -9.97
N PRO A 560 31.42 5.71 -9.38
CA PRO A 560 31.26 6.05 -7.96
C PRO A 560 29.86 6.56 -7.56
N TYR A 561 28.94 6.71 -8.52
CA TYR A 561 27.56 7.18 -8.27
C TYR A 561 26.49 6.18 -8.71
N ALA A 562 26.88 4.99 -9.20
CA ALA A 562 25.95 3.90 -9.45
C ALA A 562 25.91 3.00 -8.20
N TYR A 563 24.85 3.13 -7.41
CA TYR A 563 24.64 2.24 -6.28
C TYR A 563 24.41 0.80 -6.78
N PRO A 564 25.10 -0.20 -6.22
CA PRO A 564 24.77 -1.59 -6.50
C PRO A 564 23.38 -1.90 -5.95
N GLN A 565 22.49 -2.42 -6.80
CA GLN A 565 21.24 -3.04 -6.39
C GLN A 565 21.56 -4.29 -5.55
N ALA A 566 21.71 -4.10 -4.24
CA ALA A 566 21.96 -5.19 -3.31
C ALA A 566 20.64 -5.87 -2.94
N GLY A 567 20.24 -6.80 -3.80
CA GLY A 567 19.33 -7.90 -3.54
C GLY A 567 19.81 -9.02 -4.44
N VAL A 568 20.82 -9.76 -3.99
CA VAL A 568 21.47 -10.84 -4.74
C VAL A 568 20.39 -11.86 -5.10
N ALA A 569 19.92 -11.82 -6.34
CA ALA A 569 19.55 -13.03 -7.04
C ALA A 569 20.78 -13.94 -6.89
N ASP A 570 20.59 -15.12 -6.29
CA ASP A 570 21.61 -16.16 -6.23
C ASP A 570 22.20 -16.24 -7.65
N ASP A 571 23.47 -15.83 -7.80
CA ASP A 571 24.06 -15.42 -9.07
C ASP A 571 23.93 -16.57 -10.08
N MET A 572 22.86 -16.55 -10.88
CA MET A 572 22.49 -17.69 -11.70
C MET A 572 23.44 -17.68 -12.89
N SER A 573 24.22 -18.75 -13.08
CA SER A 573 25.16 -18.85 -14.21
C SER A 573 24.41 -18.86 -15.55
N ALA A 574 25.09 -18.42 -16.63
CA ALA A 574 24.49 -18.30 -17.97
C ALA A 574 23.89 -19.61 -18.47
N VAL A 575 24.51 -20.72 -18.08
CA VAL A 575 24.04 -22.09 -18.32
C VAL A 575 22.74 -22.37 -17.57
N LYS A 576 22.66 -22.03 -16.28
CA LYS A 576 21.47 -22.27 -15.45
C LYS A 576 20.27 -21.42 -15.89
N MET A 577 20.49 -20.20 -16.42
CA MET A 577 19.43 -19.42 -17.07
C MET A 577 18.90 -20.07 -18.34
N PHE A 578 19.80 -20.55 -19.21
CA PHE A 578 19.41 -21.26 -20.42
C PHE A 578 18.65 -22.56 -20.11
N GLU A 579 19.04 -23.29 -19.07
CA GLU A 579 18.33 -24.49 -18.59
C GLU A 579 16.91 -24.18 -18.11
N GLU A 580 16.72 -23.13 -17.31
CA GLU A 580 15.38 -22.74 -16.83
C GLU A 580 14.49 -22.26 -17.97
N GLN A 581 15.03 -21.48 -18.90
CA GLN A 581 14.33 -21.09 -20.14
C GLN A 581 13.90 -22.32 -20.94
N SER A 582 14.79 -23.31 -21.06
CA SER A 582 14.50 -24.57 -21.74
C SER A 582 13.39 -25.36 -21.06
N ARG A 583 13.36 -25.40 -19.72
CA ARG A 583 12.29 -26.08 -18.97
C ARG A 583 10.93 -25.39 -19.16
N ILE A 584 10.90 -24.05 -19.15
CA ILE A 584 9.66 -23.28 -19.39
C ILE A 584 9.12 -23.55 -20.79
N ILE A 585 9.98 -23.47 -21.81
CA ILE A 585 9.58 -23.71 -23.21
C ILE A 585 9.04 -25.14 -23.40
N LYS A 586 9.73 -26.16 -22.86
CA LYS A 586 9.24 -27.55 -22.92
C LYS A 586 7.92 -27.76 -22.17
N GLY A 587 7.73 -27.09 -21.03
CA GLY A 587 6.50 -27.15 -20.25
C GLY A 587 5.31 -26.52 -20.98
N LEU A 588 5.53 -25.37 -21.62
CA LEU A 588 4.52 -24.70 -22.45
C LEU A 588 4.15 -25.54 -23.66
N ALA A 589 5.13 -26.06 -24.40
CA ALA A 589 4.91 -26.87 -25.60
C ALA A 589 4.09 -28.15 -25.33
N LYS A 590 4.18 -28.71 -24.12
CA LYS A 590 3.44 -29.91 -23.72
C LYS A 590 1.99 -29.62 -23.31
N ASN A 591 1.77 -28.53 -22.59
CA ASN A 591 0.48 -28.25 -21.94
C ASN A 591 -0.41 -27.28 -22.74
N ALA A 592 0.21 -26.42 -23.54
CA ALA A 592 -0.47 -25.43 -24.36
C ALA A 592 0.35 -25.21 -25.64
N PRO A 593 0.22 -26.11 -26.64
CA PRO A 593 0.94 -26.00 -27.89
C PRO A 593 0.75 -24.63 -28.55
N GLY A 594 1.79 -24.10 -29.19
CA GLY A 594 1.73 -22.75 -29.73
C GLY A 594 2.95 -22.33 -30.55
N VAL A 595 2.98 -21.04 -30.90
CA VAL A 595 4.04 -20.45 -31.71
C VAL A 595 5.10 -19.79 -30.80
N PHE A 596 6.31 -20.35 -30.79
CA PHE A 596 7.45 -19.88 -30.00
C PHE A 596 8.35 -18.99 -30.86
N LEU A 597 8.47 -17.70 -30.49
CA LEU A 597 9.25 -16.73 -31.24
C LEU A 597 10.66 -16.56 -30.64
N GLY A 598 11.70 -17.10 -31.29
CA GLY A 598 13.09 -16.96 -30.88
C GLY A 598 13.51 -17.82 -29.67
N ARG A 599 14.39 -17.28 -28.80
CA ARG A 599 14.78 -17.89 -27.50
C ARG A 599 15.34 -19.33 -27.59
N CYS A 600 15.96 -19.68 -28.70
CA CYS A 600 16.47 -21.04 -28.99
C CYS A 600 15.37 -22.11 -29.03
N ALA A 601 14.10 -21.73 -29.23
CA ALA A 601 12.98 -22.66 -29.20
C ALA A 601 13.09 -23.80 -30.24
N ASN A 602 13.64 -23.54 -31.43
CA ASN A 602 13.85 -24.56 -32.46
C ASN A 602 14.87 -25.63 -32.01
N PHE A 603 15.89 -25.26 -31.24
CA PHE A 603 16.83 -26.21 -30.65
C PHE A 603 16.20 -26.94 -29.45
N ILE A 604 15.50 -26.21 -28.58
CA ILE A 604 14.92 -26.75 -27.33
C ILE A 604 13.79 -27.75 -27.59
N LEU A 605 12.96 -27.46 -28.58
CA LEU A 605 11.85 -28.30 -29.01
C LEU A 605 12.23 -29.24 -30.17
N GLY A 606 13.49 -29.19 -30.62
CA GLY A 606 14.00 -30.02 -31.70
C GLY A 606 13.77 -31.51 -31.43
N GLY A 607 13.24 -32.22 -32.42
CA GLY A 607 12.97 -33.66 -32.34
C GLY A 607 11.71 -34.05 -31.57
N GLN A 608 10.91 -33.10 -31.08
CA GLN A 608 9.59 -33.41 -30.50
C GLN A 608 8.54 -33.67 -31.59
N GLU A 609 7.56 -34.52 -31.28
CA GLU A 609 6.43 -34.75 -32.18
C GLU A 609 5.58 -33.47 -32.32
N HIS A 610 4.93 -33.33 -33.48
CA HIS A 610 4.11 -32.15 -33.84
C HIS A 610 4.84 -30.80 -33.71
N THR A 611 6.18 -30.79 -33.77
CA THR A 611 6.97 -29.58 -33.66
C THR A 611 7.67 -29.26 -34.98
N TYR A 612 7.49 -28.02 -35.46
CA TYR A 612 8.04 -27.52 -36.71
C TYR A 612 8.82 -26.23 -36.49
N SER A 613 9.87 -26.02 -37.28
CA SER A 613 10.84 -24.94 -37.10
C SER A 613 11.07 -24.17 -38.39
N PHE A 614 10.96 -22.83 -38.34
CA PHE A 614 11.07 -21.98 -39.52
C PHE A 614 12.00 -20.80 -39.27
N PHE A 615 12.77 -20.39 -40.28
CA PHE A 615 13.60 -19.18 -40.23
C PHE A 615 13.10 -18.13 -41.21
N ILE A 616 12.88 -16.91 -40.71
CA ILE A 616 12.29 -15.81 -41.46
C ILE A 616 13.31 -14.69 -41.67
N TYR A 617 13.67 -14.44 -42.93
CA TYR A 617 14.57 -13.36 -43.32
C TYR A 617 13.96 -12.42 -44.37
N ALA A 618 14.60 -11.29 -44.61
CA ALA A 618 14.18 -10.29 -45.59
C ALA A 618 15.41 -9.59 -46.17
N ASP A 619 15.28 -9.14 -47.43
CA ASP A 619 16.27 -8.29 -48.12
C ASP A 619 16.47 -6.96 -47.37
N ASP A 620 17.66 -6.39 -47.47
CA ASP A 620 18.07 -5.20 -46.70
C ASP A 620 17.14 -3.98 -46.91
N GLU A 621 16.63 -3.76 -48.12
CA GLU A 621 15.68 -2.67 -48.42
C GLU A 621 14.37 -2.81 -47.62
N TYR A 622 13.87 -4.04 -47.48
CA TYR A 622 12.66 -4.34 -46.73
C TYR A 622 12.90 -4.13 -45.23
N ARG A 623 14.06 -4.57 -44.74
CA ARG A 623 14.46 -4.43 -43.34
C ARG A 623 14.64 -2.96 -42.95
N GLU A 624 15.21 -2.16 -43.83
CA GLU A 624 15.39 -0.72 -43.61
C GLU A 624 14.04 0.01 -43.53
N LYS A 625 13.08 -0.35 -44.40
CA LYS A 625 11.72 0.16 -44.34
C LYS A 625 11.02 -0.21 -43.02
N GLU A 626 11.06 -1.48 -42.62
CA GLU A 626 10.50 -1.94 -41.34
C GLU A 626 11.21 -1.31 -40.13
N GLY A 627 12.52 -1.08 -40.21
CA GLY A 627 13.29 -0.38 -39.19
C GLY A 627 12.77 1.03 -38.93
N ARG A 628 12.47 1.77 -40.00
CA ARG A 628 11.87 3.11 -39.95
C ARG A 628 10.43 3.09 -39.42
N GLU A 629 9.58 2.21 -39.95
CA GLU A 629 8.13 2.25 -39.72
C GLU A 629 7.69 1.54 -38.42
N TYR A 630 8.33 0.43 -38.06
CA TYR A 630 7.89 -0.45 -36.96
C TYR A 630 8.82 -0.39 -35.74
N TYR A 631 10.12 -0.19 -35.95
CA TYR A 631 11.11 -0.16 -34.86
C TYR A 631 11.49 1.25 -34.39
N GLY A 632 10.69 2.26 -34.73
CA GLY A 632 10.88 3.62 -34.20
C GLY A 632 12.09 4.37 -34.78
N GLY A 633 12.49 4.06 -36.02
CA GLY A 633 13.57 4.77 -36.71
C GLY A 633 14.95 4.12 -36.66
N ILE A 634 15.06 2.85 -36.24
CA ILE A 634 16.34 2.14 -36.14
C ILE A 634 16.95 1.91 -37.54
N SER A 635 18.26 2.14 -37.66
CA SER A 635 19.01 1.98 -38.90
C SER A 635 19.29 0.51 -39.26
N LEU A 636 19.53 0.23 -40.55
CA LEU A 636 19.88 -1.12 -41.01
C LEU A 636 21.15 -1.66 -40.32
N ALA A 637 22.13 -0.81 -40.04
CA ALA A 637 23.36 -1.18 -39.36
C ALA A 637 23.08 -1.69 -37.92
N GLU A 638 22.25 -0.98 -37.16
CA GLU A 638 21.84 -1.37 -35.81
C GLU A 638 21.00 -2.66 -35.81
N LEU A 639 20.17 -2.89 -36.84
CA LEU A 639 19.44 -4.16 -36.99
C LEU A 639 20.40 -5.33 -37.23
N LYS A 640 21.44 -5.15 -38.06
CA LYS A 640 22.47 -6.17 -38.31
C LYS A 640 23.31 -6.47 -37.06
N GLU A 641 23.69 -5.44 -36.31
CA GLU A 641 24.41 -5.60 -35.04
C GLU A 641 23.58 -6.43 -34.04
N LYS A 642 22.27 -6.16 -33.92
CA LYS A 642 21.37 -6.96 -33.09
C LYS A 642 21.24 -8.42 -33.54
N ASP A 643 21.34 -8.69 -34.84
CA ASP A 643 21.32 -10.05 -35.35
C ASP A 643 22.62 -10.80 -35.05
N GLU A 644 23.78 -10.15 -35.12
CA GLU A 644 25.08 -10.76 -34.75
C GLU A 644 25.16 -11.06 -33.25
N MET A 645 24.65 -10.17 -32.39
CA MET A 645 24.52 -10.45 -30.95
C MET A 645 23.68 -11.70 -30.70
N ARG A 646 22.57 -11.88 -31.42
CA ARG A 646 21.73 -13.08 -31.33
C ARG A 646 22.41 -14.33 -31.84
N ASN A 647 23.19 -14.23 -32.92
CA ASN A 647 23.97 -15.35 -33.44
C ASN A 647 25.01 -15.80 -32.41
N SER A 648 25.73 -14.85 -31.79
CA SER A 648 26.73 -15.12 -30.74
C SER A 648 26.11 -15.79 -29.51
N TYR A 649 24.93 -15.34 -29.06
CA TYR A 649 24.18 -16.02 -28.00
C TYR A 649 23.79 -17.44 -28.40
N TYR A 650 23.29 -17.64 -29.62
CA TYR A 650 22.87 -18.94 -30.11
C TYR A 650 24.04 -19.93 -30.20
N GLU A 651 25.18 -19.49 -30.74
CA GLU A 651 26.42 -20.28 -30.82
C GLU A 651 26.93 -20.66 -29.42
N LYS A 652 26.91 -19.73 -28.47
CA LYS A 652 27.37 -19.95 -27.09
C LYS A 652 26.61 -21.07 -26.36
N PHE A 653 25.29 -21.16 -26.56
CA PHE A 653 24.44 -22.10 -25.80
C PHE A 653 24.05 -23.37 -26.55
N THR A 654 24.05 -23.33 -27.88
CA THR A 654 23.64 -24.48 -28.70
C THR A 654 24.80 -25.07 -29.52
N GLY A 655 25.92 -24.35 -29.64
CA GLY A 655 27.01 -24.69 -30.55
C GLY A 655 26.67 -24.47 -32.03
N MET A 656 25.50 -23.91 -32.34
CA MET A 656 24.98 -23.73 -33.69
C MET A 656 24.84 -22.26 -34.03
N ARG A 657 24.92 -21.94 -35.33
CA ARG A 657 24.53 -20.62 -35.83
C ARG A 657 23.03 -20.54 -36.00
N ARG A 658 22.43 -19.47 -35.47
CA ARG A 658 20.97 -19.22 -35.55
C ARG A 658 20.47 -19.10 -36.98
N ASP A 659 21.29 -18.59 -37.89
CA ASP A 659 20.98 -18.36 -39.31
C ASP A 659 21.37 -19.54 -40.21
N ASP A 660 21.86 -20.66 -39.64
CA ASP A 660 22.16 -21.86 -40.42
C ASP A 660 20.85 -22.54 -40.87
N PRO A 661 20.59 -22.66 -42.18
CA PRO A 661 19.37 -23.27 -42.71
C PRO A 661 19.20 -24.74 -42.33
N LYS A 662 20.26 -25.45 -41.91
CA LYS A 662 20.18 -26.88 -41.54
C LYS A 662 19.34 -27.14 -40.29
N HIS A 663 19.06 -26.11 -39.49
CA HIS A 663 18.32 -26.22 -38.22
C HIS A 663 16.86 -25.77 -38.31
N TYR A 664 16.34 -25.64 -39.53
CA TYR A 664 14.97 -25.26 -39.81
C TYR A 664 14.37 -26.15 -40.90
N ASP A 665 13.09 -26.43 -40.78
CA ASP A 665 12.32 -27.18 -41.78
C ASP A 665 12.15 -26.40 -43.08
N MET A 666 12.06 -25.06 -42.99
CA MET A 666 12.01 -24.16 -44.13
C MET A 666 12.51 -22.76 -43.76
N VAL A 667 13.25 -22.15 -44.70
CA VAL A 667 13.76 -20.78 -44.59
C VAL A 667 13.05 -19.91 -45.63
N VAL A 668 12.42 -18.82 -45.20
CA VAL A 668 11.54 -17.99 -46.06
C VAL A 668 12.04 -16.55 -46.15
N ASN A 669 12.12 -16.03 -47.38
CA ASN A 669 12.37 -14.61 -47.66
C ASN A 669 11.05 -13.85 -47.76
N VAL A 670 10.76 -13.01 -46.76
CA VAL A 670 9.53 -12.21 -46.67
C VAL A 670 9.49 -11.11 -47.71
N SER A 671 10.64 -10.60 -48.18
CA SER A 671 10.68 -9.57 -49.22
C SER A 671 10.14 -10.05 -50.57
N LYS A 672 10.16 -11.37 -50.80
CA LYS A 672 9.66 -11.98 -52.05
C LYS A 672 8.25 -12.54 -51.92
N THR A 673 7.89 -13.01 -50.73
CA THR A 673 6.63 -13.73 -50.48
C THR A 673 5.56 -12.86 -49.83
N GLY A 674 5.96 -11.77 -49.17
CA GLY A 674 5.08 -10.99 -48.30
C GLY A 674 4.67 -11.74 -47.02
N VAL A 675 4.07 -11.02 -46.08
CA VAL A 675 3.64 -11.60 -44.79
C VAL A 675 2.62 -12.71 -45.00
N GLN A 676 1.56 -12.46 -45.79
CA GLN A 676 0.51 -13.45 -46.04
C GLN A 676 1.01 -14.67 -46.81
N GLY A 677 1.84 -14.47 -47.84
CA GLY A 677 2.44 -15.59 -48.58
C GLY A 677 3.35 -16.45 -47.70
N THR A 678 4.12 -15.84 -46.78
CA THR A 678 4.94 -16.58 -45.82
C THR A 678 4.07 -17.43 -44.87
N VAL A 679 2.97 -16.87 -44.36
CA VAL A 679 2.03 -17.57 -43.47
C VAL A 679 1.43 -18.79 -44.18
N SER A 680 0.92 -18.60 -45.41
CA SER A 680 0.37 -19.70 -46.22
C SER A 680 1.37 -20.82 -46.43
N MET A 681 2.61 -20.50 -46.85
CA MET A 681 3.65 -21.52 -47.08
C MET A 681 3.96 -22.34 -45.83
N ILE A 682 4.04 -21.69 -44.66
CA ILE A 682 4.30 -22.37 -43.39
C ILE A 682 3.13 -23.28 -43.01
N LEU A 683 1.89 -22.80 -43.12
CA LEU A 683 0.71 -23.60 -42.80
C LEU A 683 0.55 -24.80 -43.73
N ASP A 684 0.80 -24.64 -45.03
CA ASP A 684 0.74 -25.72 -46.01
C ASP A 684 1.82 -26.78 -45.74
N TYR A 685 3.03 -26.36 -45.35
CA TYR A 685 4.08 -27.29 -44.93
C TYR A 685 3.64 -28.13 -43.72
N ILE A 686 3.11 -27.47 -42.68
CA ILE A 686 2.63 -28.12 -41.46
C ILE A 686 1.52 -29.12 -41.78
N ARG A 687 0.50 -28.71 -42.55
CA ARG A 687 -0.63 -29.57 -42.95
C ARG A 687 -0.15 -30.82 -43.67
N ASN A 688 0.70 -30.66 -44.69
CA ASN A 688 1.24 -31.80 -45.44
C ASN A 688 2.02 -32.78 -44.55
N LYS A 689 2.76 -32.27 -43.56
CA LYS A 689 3.50 -33.12 -42.61
C LYS A 689 2.58 -33.87 -41.67
N GLU A 690 1.56 -33.22 -41.13
CA GLU A 690 0.57 -33.86 -40.25
C GLU A 690 -0.26 -34.92 -41.00
N GLU A 691 -0.68 -34.65 -42.24
CA GLU A 691 -1.39 -35.62 -43.08
C GLU A 691 -0.52 -36.85 -43.43
N SER A 692 0.77 -36.63 -43.73
CA SER A 692 1.73 -37.71 -44.00
C SER A 692 2.02 -38.58 -42.76
N ARG A 693 1.80 -38.06 -41.54
CA ARG A 693 1.94 -38.81 -40.29
C ARG A 693 0.69 -39.64 -40.00
N SER A 694 -0.49 -39.05 -40.15
CA SER A 694 -1.77 -39.73 -39.98
C SER A 694 -1.92 -40.94 -40.92
N SER A 695 -1.35 -40.87 -42.12
CA SER A 695 -1.35 -41.98 -43.09
C SER A 695 -0.35 -43.10 -42.78
N LYS A 696 0.69 -42.86 -41.96
CA LYS A 696 1.67 -43.89 -41.54
C LYS A 696 1.25 -44.65 -40.28
N GLY A 697 0.40 -44.07 -39.43
CA GLY A 697 -0.11 -44.73 -38.21
C GLY A 697 -1.26 -45.73 -38.44
N GLY A 698 -1.72 -45.91 -39.69
CA GLY A 698 -2.80 -46.84 -40.04
C GLY A 698 -2.34 -48.22 -40.52
N ASN A 699 -1.05 -48.54 -40.42
CA ASN A 699 -0.45 -49.79 -40.93
C ASN A 699 0.51 -50.47 -39.92
N GLU A 700 0.29 -50.27 -38.62
CA GLU A 700 0.91 -51.06 -37.55
C GLU A 700 -0.13 -51.77 -36.71
#